data_AF-A0A9P7F497-F1
#
_entry.id   AF-A0A9P7F497-F1
#
_cell.length_a   1.000
_cell.length_b   1.000
_cell.length_c   1.000
_cell.angle_alpha   90.00
_cell.angle_beta   90.00
_cell.angle_gamma   90.00
#
_symmetry.space_group_name_H-M   'P 1'
#
loop_
_entity.id
_entity.type
_entity.pdbx_description
1 polymer ?
#
loop_
_entity_poly.entity_id
_entity_poly.type
_entity_poly.pdbx_seq_one_letter_code
_entity_poly.pdbx_strand_id
1 'polypeptide(L)'
;MKRTSVEEGSPPKRSRLEDNLALFDETRRKNATDLLDPATDETNNIEAKIHMVFPCIGNKRQVNVEMREHGDTYRFLVLISSKVDELMPFPFAVNDRICLSLKGAQIQPRAQSSAPFYLPVGLVFKDGIAAMLMSGPEIGKVYSTWEVDWYSDTGDIPRVGDVVPQHSTEDVEMSNTNPPSKSPQSEIVTSQKAREEPMPVLASRQHLDSRADSLPQPGEQSPEMDFTKAQRRRRKKQAHKLSALKDRRKSDGHEIPIPQAEAVALRPPSSPPTNVRSPPQVSSNERTSSGSGQTSSSSKRVAPVPVTMPSPPPANDPARNNGPLAMKAGMTTQGGDVFIPIKKIEPGPEFFNIIGVVTSIKPVTFTRSQEWCRNFTIVDPSCMEDDTEFVNYNFRVNCFQKKHTARLPQAEVGDIVLFRRLKTSLYNGGFNGVGYHDKLRWATYDTQARCFRVPDRIDAPRSETPDEGSGYMYSPYYEPSEQGKEAQYCAQLADWWQAIHAKEQGITTVQCVSCPSREHHLISEVTPETSPQGYFDCTVEILHSYENTSGPNTLYVTDYTVNPHAKPPQANWCSSELSAYVFKIEMWDDARLLANTMQPGEFWSLPNARVRTDPDNHLHGKLVETHKSKKLDEAEHGKNLHFRALLERKKKFEQGGGVSSSSARFDTKLIEDVDGAVAFFHCTVELLHVDLAPGEESVVYVTDYTFNPELFNPTEPAPWIVLEDGQKGRARDLQPGAMYRIKNLRLITRIGVKGAFGRLGGDERLIIAADDREKEDVQALLQRKKKWKLEMKRDGVSVEPATNSVTTSRPRTPETFQDLTLKQVIASSVCLNTFTVVARVADFYPFDLDQATYLRCMKCNTKIRRTWKRCIDCDDMLDTHCKWLYNLLFELEDDEKNTITVSPCNESCKLLSGLPATDLEADKDALNRLVARLQPVIGNLGQVHDTYAESKVLPVVSPKMRFTVRSWIAEGDRWYKLLDCTPL
;
A
#
# COMPACT_ATOMS: atom_id res chain seq x y z
N MET A 1 24.75 78.93 -19.92
CA MET A 1 25.46 77.66 -20.24
C MET A 1 24.46 76.70 -20.87
N LYS A 2 24.88 75.82 -21.79
CA LYS A 2 23.98 74.83 -22.41
C LYS A 2 23.61 73.74 -21.40
N ARG A 3 22.31 73.44 -21.25
CA ARG A 3 21.82 72.12 -20.80
C ARG A 3 21.36 71.38 -22.04
N THR A 4 21.81 70.14 -22.21
CA THR A 4 21.32 69.23 -23.25
C THR A 4 19.92 68.76 -22.87
N SER A 5 18.97 68.87 -23.80
CA SER A 5 17.69 68.17 -23.73
C SER A 5 17.92 66.69 -24.05
N VAL A 6 17.44 65.80 -23.19
CA VAL A 6 17.24 64.39 -23.55
C VAL A 6 15.89 64.32 -24.27
N GLU A 7 15.85 63.75 -25.47
CA GLU A 7 14.59 63.47 -26.15
C GLU A 7 13.91 62.28 -25.48
N GLU A 8 12.71 62.51 -24.94
CA GLU A 8 11.90 61.48 -24.32
C GLU A 8 11.22 60.67 -25.44
N GLY A 9 11.82 59.52 -25.77
CA GLY A 9 11.40 58.69 -26.90
C GLY A 9 9.94 58.23 -26.77
N SER A 10 9.17 58.39 -27.83
CA SER A 10 7.76 57.97 -27.85
C SER A 10 7.62 56.46 -27.65
N PRO A 11 6.60 55.99 -26.91
CA PRO A 11 6.45 54.57 -26.61
C PRO A 11 6.29 53.76 -27.91
N PRO A 12 6.96 52.59 -28.01
CA PRO A 12 6.96 51.82 -29.25
C PRO A 12 5.54 51.37 -29.62
N LYS A 13 5.19 51.57 -30.90
CA LYS A 13 3.89 51.12 -31.44
C LYS A 13 3.74 49.62 -31.23
N ARG A 14 2.60 49.19 -30.68
CA ARG A 14 2.27 47.77 -30.48
C ARG A 14 2.29 47.02 -31.82
N SER A 15 2.95 45.88 -31.83
CA SER A 15 2.99 44.91 -32.93
C SER A 15 1.61 44.30 -33.20
N ARG A 16 1.37 43.77 -34.39
CA ARG A 16 0.08 43.13 -34.73
C ARG A 16 0.06 41.67 -34.31
N LEU A 17 -1.14 41.08 -34.29
CA LEU A 17 -1.38 39.71 -33.80
C LEU A 17 -0.48 38.65 -34.46
N GLU A 18 -0.17 38.84 -35.74
CA GLU A 18 0.66 37.95 -36.56
C GLU A 18 2.14 37.89 -36.09
N ASP A 19 2.63 38.96 -35.45
CA ASP A 19 4.01 39.04 -34.95
C ASP A 19 4.26 38.14 -33.72
N ASN A 20 3.21 37.70 -33.02
CA ASN A 20 3.35 36.96 -31.75
C ASN A 20 3.96 35.57 -31.90
N LEU A 21 3.84 34.92 -33.06
CA LEU A 21 4.47 33.61 -33.29
C LEU A 21 6.01 33.72 -33.25
N ALA A 22 6.58 34.88 -33.59
CA ALA A 22 8.01 35.14 -33.48
C ALA A 22 8.51 35.29 -32.02
N LEU A 23 7.62 35.34 -31.02
CA LEU A 23 7.99 35.24 -29.60
C LEU A 23 8.32 33.81 -29.18
N PHE A 24 7.84 32.81 -29.94
CA PHE A 24 7.97 31.37 -29.63
C PHE A 24 8.87 30.62 -30.63
N ASP A 25 9.71 31.35 -31.37
CA ASP A 25 10.74 30.85 -32.26
C ASP A 25 11.69 29.88 -31.52
N GLU A 26 11.84 28.66 -32.03
CA GLU A 26 12.67 27.62 -31.40
C GLU A 26 14.17 28.00 -31.35
N THR A 27 14.63 28.88 -32.25
CA THR A 27 16.02 29.37 -32.24
C THR A 27 16.33 30.29 -31.05
N ARG A 28 15.30 30.78 -30.35
CA ARG A 28 15.39 31.65 -29.17
C ARG A 28 15.01 30.93 -27.87
N ARG A 29 15.01 29.59 -27.90
CA ARG A 29 14.73 28.76 -26.73
C ARG A 29 15.92 28.75 -25.79
N LYS A 30 15.69 29.17 -24.56
CA LYS A 30 16.65 29.11 -23.44
C LYS A 30 16.48 27.82 -22.63
N ASN A 31 17.58 27.38 -22.04
CA ASN A 31 17.62 26.25 -21.11
C ASN A 31 17.28 26.70 -19.68
N ALA A 32 17.32 25.80 -18.70
CA ALA A 32 17.05 26.14 -17.31
C ALA A 32 18.26 26.81 -16.65
N THR A 33 19.48 26.39 -17.02
CA THR A 33 20.73 27.02 -16.56
C THR A 33 20.89 28.47 -17.03
N ASP A 34 20.44 28.81 -18.24
CA ASP A 34 20.42 30.18 -18.77
C ASP A 34 19.71 31.17 -17.82
N LEU A 35 18.65 30.73 -17.13
CA LEU A 35 17.87 31.58 -16.21
C LEU A 35 18.62 32.00 -14.93
N LEU A 36 19.85 31.51 -14.75
CA LEU A 36 20.77 31.96 -13.70
C LEU A 36 21.56 33.22 -14.13
N ASP A 37 21.60 33.56 -15.42
CA ASP A 37 22.20 34.79 -15.91
C ASP A 37 21.16 35.94 -15.95
N PRO A 38 21.31 36.98 -15.11
CA PRO A 38 20.42 38.14 -15.13
C PRO A 38 20.52 38.99 -16.42
N ALA A 39 21.48 38.72 -17.31
CA ALA A 39 21.59 39.35 -18.63
C ALA A 39 20.74 38.66 -19.72
N THR A 40 19.90 37.68 -19.37
CA THR A 40 18.96 37.03 -20.31
C THR A 40 18.08 38.06 -21.03
N ASP A 41 18.15 38.11 -22.37
CA ASP A 41 17.44 39.12 -23.15
C ASP A 41 15.93 38.85 -23.28
N GLU A 42 15.16 39.95 -23.43
CA GLU A 42 13.70 39.97 -23.51
C GLU A 42 13.11 39.30 -24.77
N THR A 43 13.93 38.82 -25.71
CA THR A 43 13.46 38.27 -26.99
C THR A 43 13.36 36.74 -26.99
N ASN A 44 13.83 36.10 -25.93
CA ASN A 44 13.86 34.65 -25.72
C ASN A 44 12.50 34.05 -25.33
N ASN A 45 12.43 32.71 -25.40
CA ASN A 45 11.41 31.90 -24.76
C ASN A 45 12.01 30.71 -24.01
N ILE A 46 11.20 30.05 -23.17
CA ILE A 46 11.53 28.80 -22.49
C ILE A 46 10.38 27.80 -22.63
N GLU A 47 10.68 26.52 -22.85
CA GLU A 47 9.67 25.47 -22.80
C GLU A 47 9.70 24.77 -21.44
N ALA A 48 8.59 24.84 -20.71
CA ALA A 48 8.48 24.29 -19.35
C ALA A 48 7.13 23.59 -19.14
N LYS A 49 7.14 22.58 -18.27
CA LYS A 49 5.95 21.83 -17.87
C LYS A 49 5.37 22.42 -16.58
N ILE A 50 4.06 22.62 -16.51
CA ILE A 50 3.37 23.05 -15.29
C ILE A 50 3.46 21.95 -14.23
N HIS A 51 4.23 22.22 -13.19
CA HIS A 51 4.41 21.33 -12.05
C HIS A 51 3.35 21.58 -10.96
N MET A 52 2.98 22.85 -10.73
CA MET A 52 1.87 23.21 -9.84
C MET A 52 1.30 24.59 -10.22
N VAL A 53 -0.01 24.74 -10.12
CA VAL A 53 -0.69 26.05 -10.17
C VAL A 53 -1.14 26.37 -8.76
N PHE A 54 -0.79 27.55 -8.25
CA PHE A 54 -1.31 28.04 -6.97
C PHE A 54 -2.59 28.85 -7.19
N PRO A 55 -3.52 28.89 -6.22
CA PRO A 55 -4.66 29.81 -6.25
C PRO A 55 -4.20 31.27 -6.37
N CYS A 56 -4.96 32.10 -7.10
CA CYS A 56 -4.68 33.54 -7.21
C CYS A 56 -4.80 34.23 -5.84
N ILE A 57 -3.95 35.23 -5.59
CA ILE A 57 -3.92 36.02 -4.36
C ILE A 57 -4.05 37.49 -4.76
N GLY A 58 -5.29 37.96 -4.86
CA GLY A 58 -5.61 39.21 -5.56
C GLY A 58 -5.19 39.13 -7.04
N ASN A 59 -4.67 40.23 -7.57
CA ASN A 59 -4.21 40.36 -8.97
C ASN A 59 -2.95 39.56 -9.33
N LYS A 60 -2.50 38.64 -8.46
CA LYS A 60 -1.29 37.83 -8.65
C LYS A 60 -1.62 36.36 -8.75
N ARG A 61 -1.12 35.72 -9.80
CA ARG A 61 -1.14 34.27 -9.99
C ARG A 61 0.28 33.72 -9.91
N GLN A 62 0.45 32.63 -9.16
CA GLN A 62 1.72 31.98 -8.95
C GLN A 62 1.69 30.58 -9.56
N VAL A 63 2.74 30.21 -10.27
CA VAL A 63 2.87 28.94 -10.99
C VAL A 63 4.27 28.38 -10.71
N ASN A 64 4.38 27.06 -10.57
CA ASN A 64 5.62 26.33 -10.43
C ASN A 64 5.83 25.54 -11.72
N VAL A 65 6.98 25.71 -12.37
CA VAL A 65 7.27 25.09 -13.68
C VAL A 65 8.52 24.22 -13.61
N GLU A 66 8.56 23.22 -14.49
CA GLU A 66 9.54 22.14 -14.54
C GLU A 66 10.15 22.07 -15.94
N MET A 67 11.44 22.37 -16.06
CA MET A 67 12.23 22.25 -17.28
C MET A 67 13.11 21.00 -17.21
N ARG A 68 13.52 20.47 -18.37
CA ARG A 68 14.43 19.32 -18.45
C ARG A 68 15.63 19.66 -19.31
N GLU A 69 16.81 19.37 -18.77
CA GLU A 69 18.09 19.76 -19.35
C GLU A 69 19.12 18.68 -18.97
N HIS A 70 19.81 18.13 -19.96
CA HIS A 70 20.80 17.03 -19.82
C HIS A 70 20.36 15.75 -19.05
N GLY A 71 19.06 15.61 -18.76
CA GLY A 71 18.47 14.49 -18.01
C GLY A 71 17.96 14.91 -16.63
N ASP A 72 18.52 15.98 -16.07
CA ASP A 72 18.05 16.62 -14.85
C ASP A 72 16.71 17.35 -15.06
N THR A 73 16.02 17.61 -13.95
CA THR A 73 14.67 18.16 -13.93
C THR A 73 14.62 19.38 -13.03
N TYR A 74 14.87 20.55 -13.62
CA TYR A 74 14.96 21.84 -12.94
C TYR A 74 13.58 22.42 -12.67
N ARG A 75 13.41 23.07 -11.50
CA ARG A 75 12.14 23.72 -11.13
C ARG A 75 12.37 25.13 -10.62
N PHE A 76 11.41 26.02 -10.89
CA PHE A 76 11.45 27.41 -10.43
C PHE A 76 10.04 28.01 -10.43
N LEU A 77 9.96 29.26 -9.98
CA LEU A 77 8.71 29.97 -9.79
C LEU A 77 8.42 30.95 -10.93
N VAL A 78 7.16 31.05 -11.32
CA VAL A 78 6.64 32.08 -12.21
C VAL A 78 5.55 32.86 -11.45
N LEU A 79 5.73 34.16 -11.36
CA LEU A 79 4.83 35.10 -10.70
C LEU A 79 4.26 36.06 -11.75
N ILE A 80 2.95 35.95 -12.00
CA ILE A 80 2.24 36.76 -12.98
C ILE A 80 1.38 37.77 -12.22
N SER A 81 1.59 39.06 -12.47
CA SER A 81 0.73 40.14 -11.97
C SER A 81 -0.07 40.71 -13.13
N SER A 82 -1.37 40.90 -12.94
CA SER A 82 -2.24 41.59 -13.89
C SER A 82 -2.64 42.97 -13.37
N LYS A 83 -3.02 43.88 -14.27
CA LYS A 83 -3.74 45.12 -13.92
C LYS A 83 -5.26 44.95 -14.01
N VAL A 84 -5.72 43.83 -14.54
CA VAL A 84 -7.14 43.45 -14.73
C VAL A 84 -7.35 42.05 -14.16
N ASP A 85 -8.12 41.92 -13.08
CA ASP A 85 -8.35 40.63 -12.40
C ASP A 85 -9.11 39.62 -13.27
N GLU A 86 -10.00 40.10 -14.12
CA GLU A 86 -10.84 39.29 -15.02
C GLU A 86 -10.04 38.44 -16.01
N LEU A 87 -8.78 38.83 -16.30
CA LEU A 87 -7.87 38.12 -17.21
C LEU A 87 -7.14 36.92 -16.56
N MET A 88 -7.30 36.69 -15.26
CA MET A 88 -6.47 35.73 -14.52
C MET A 88 -6.90 34.24 -14.47
N PRO A 89 -7.92 33.73 -15.18
CA PRO A 89 -8.10 32.29 -15.38
C PRO A 89 -7.41 31.78 -16.66
N PHE A 90 -6.08 31.92 -16.79
CA PHE A 90 -5.31 31.07 -17.73
C PHE A 90 -5.70 29.59 -17.51
N PRO A 91 -6.01 28.80 -18.54
CA PRO A 91 -6.54 27.44 -18.38
C PRO A 91 -5.47 26.39 -18.08
N PHE A 92 -4.24 26.80 -17.74
CA PHE A 92 -3.12 25.90 -17.42
C PHE A 92 -3.50 24.86 -16.35
N ALA A 93 -3.46 23.58 -16.72
CA ALA A 93 -3.61 22.45 -15.83
C ALA A 93 -2.23 21.90 -15.41
N VAL A 94 -2.22 21.10 -14.33
CA VAL A 94 -0.98 20.43 -13.89
C VAL A 94 -0.61 19.33 -14.89
N ASN A 95 0.65 19.33 -15.32
CA ASN A 95 1.28 18.58 -16.41
C ASN A 95 1.22 19.17 -17.82
N ASP A 96 0.56 20.30 -18.06
CA ASP A 96 0.61 20.97 -19.36
C ASP A 96 2.04 21.42 -19.69
N ARG A 97 2.51 21.20 -20.90
CA ARG A 97 3.73 21.83 -21.44
C ARG A 97 3.34 23.18 -22.03
N ILE A 98 4.11 24.23 -21.71
CA ILE A 98 3.93 25.58 -22.26
C ILE A 98 5.27 26.15 -22.73
N CYS A 99 5.22 26.97 -23.78
CA CYS A 99 6.32 27.85 -24.14
C CYS A 99 6.01 29.24 -23.57
N LEU A 100 6.87 29.78 -22.71
CA LEU A 100 6.75 31.11 -22.13
C LEU A 100 7.70 32.07 -22.83
N SER A 101 7.20 33.20 -23.31
CA SER A 101 8.06 34.30 -23.74
C SER A 101 8.67 35.00 -22.52
N LEU A 102 9.97 35.34 -22.58
CA LEU A 102 10.66 36.09 -21.53
C LEU A 102 10.53 37.62 -21.68
N LYS A 103 9.78 38.09 -22.70
CA LYS A 103 9.47 39.50 -22.90
C LYS A 103 8.78 40.09 -21.66
N GLY A 104 9.36 41.12 -21.07
CA GLY A 104 8.86 41.73 -19.83
C GLY A 104 8.98 40.87 -18.56
N ALA A 105 9.71 39.75 -18.61
CA ALA A 105 10.01 38.94 -17.42
C ALA A 105 11.16 39.56 -16.62
N GLN A 106 10.98 39.72 -15.31
CA GLN A 106 12.07 40.11 -14.41
C GLN A 106 12.56 38.89 -13.64
N ILE A 107 13.80 38.46 -13.89
CA ILE A 107 14.44 37.38 -13.13
C ILE A 107 14.76 37.89 -11.73
N GLN A 108 14.02 37.41 -10.72
CA GLN A 108 14.23 37.76 -9.32
C GLN A 108 14.95 36.62 -8.58
N PRO A 109 16.13 36.87 -7.98
CA PRO A 109 16.77 35.90 -7.10
C PRO A 109 15.89 35.50 -5.91
N ARG A 110 15.94 34.23 -5.53
CA ARG A 110 15.25 33.65 -4.36
C ARG A 110 16.26 32.97 -3.45
N ALA A 111 15.88 32.75 -2.19
CA ALA A 111 16.62 31.86 -1.31
C ALA A 111 16.68 30.44 -1.92
N GLN A 112 17.79 29.75 -1.72
CA GLN A 112 17.96 28.38 -2.19
C GLN A 112 16.94 27.45 -1.52
N SER A 113 16.18 26.69 -2.31
CA SER A 113 15.19 25.74 -1.80
C SER A 113 15.86 24.54 -1.12
N SER A 114 15.15 23.87 -0.22
CA SER A 114 15.56 22.55 0.28
C SER A 114 15.33 21.44 -0.75
N ALA A 115 14.55 21.70 -1.81
CA ALA A 115 14.38 20.76 -2.90
C ALA A 115 15.61 20.76 -3.85
N PRO A 116 16.21 19.60 -4.15
CA PRO A 116 17.26 19.51 -5.16
C PRO A 116 16.72 19.89 -6.55
N PHE A 117 17.59 20.42 -7.40
CA PHE A 117 17.27 20.95 -8.74
C PHE A 117 16.26 22.11 -8.77
N TYR A 118 15.91 22.71 -7.63
CA TYR A 118 15.16 23.96 -7.60
C TYR A 118 16.12 25.14 -7.83
N LEU A 119 15.93 25.91 -8.90
CA LEU A 119 16.77 27.07 -9.19
C LEU A 119 16.48 28.20 -8.18
N PRO A 120 17.49 28.94 -7.71
CA PRO A 120 17.33 30.07 -6.78
C PRO A 120 16.81 31.34 -7.48
N VAL A 121 15.84 31.21 -8.39
CA VAL A 121 15.25 32.31 -9.17
C VAL A 121 13.73 32.17 -9.29
N GLY A 122 13.06 33.27 -9.65
CA GLY A 122 11.69 33.26 -10.13
C GLY A 122 11.46 34.33 -11.19
N LEU A 123 10.65 34.03 -12.19
CA LEU A 123 10.28 34.96 -13.26
C LEU A 123 9.08 35.81 -12.82
N VAL A 124 9.25 37.13 -12.76
CA VAL A 124 8.20 38.06 -12.33
C VAL A 124 7.72 38.89 -13.51
N PHE A 125 6.52 38.58 -13.98
CA PHE A 125 5.81 39.30 -15.03
C PHE A 125 4.92 40.38 -14.40
N LYS A 126 5.26 41.66 -14.57
CA LYS A 126 4.56 42.80 -13.94
C LYS A 126 3.52 43.47 -14.83
N ASP A 127 3.80 43.51 -16.13
CA ASP A 127 3.01 44.24 -17.14
C ASP A 127 2.30 43.30 -18.12
N GLY A 128 2.33 42.00 -17.84
CA GLY A 128 1.69 40.94 -18.60
C GLY A 128 2.65 39.83 -19.04
N ILE A 129 2.12 38.82 -19.72
CA ILE A 129 2.84 37.61 -20.17
C ILE A 129 2.22 37.10 -21.49
N ALA A 130 3.04 36.45 -22.32
CA ALA A 130 2.57 35.62 -23.42
C ALA A 130 3.05 34.16 -23.27
N ALA A 131 2.12 33.21 -23.43
CA ALA A 131 2.34 31.79 -23.23
C ALA A 131 1.62 30.97 -24.31
N MET A 132 2.32 30.02 -24.93
CA MET A 132 1.76 29.10 -25.94
C MET A 132 1.62 27.69 -25.35
N LEU A 133 0.46 27.04 -25.52
CA LEU A 133 0.22 25.69 -25.00
C LEU A 133 0.82 24.62 -25.92
N MET A 134 1.87 23.92 -25.44
CA MET A 134 2.60 22.89 -26.18
C MET A 134 2.00 21.48 -25.99
N SER A 135 1.10 21.29 -25.02
CA SER A 135 0.32 20.06 -24.88
C SER A 135 -0.97 20.31 -24.12
N GLY A 136 -2.09 19.78 -24.59
CA GLY A 136 -3.39 19.88 -23.93
C GLY A 136 -4.54 19.84 -24.94
N PRO A 137 -5.78 20.12 -24.52
CA PRO A 137 -6.92 20.21 -25.43
C PRO A 137 -6.86 21.43 -26.36
N GLU A 138 -6.11 22.47 -25.99
CA GLU A 138 -5.95 23.71 -26.78
C GLU A 138 -4.50 23.87 -27.32
N ILE A 139 -3.86 22.78 -27.76
CA ILE A 139 -2.48 22.80 -28.26
C ILE A 139 -2.30 23.82 -29.40
N GLY A 140 -1.20 24.58 -29.36
CA GLY A 140 -0.89 25.68 -30.28
C GLY A 140 -1.56 27.01 -29.94
N LYS A 141 -2.50 27.05 -28.99
CA LYS A 141 -3.14 28.30 -28.58
C LYS A 141 -2.19 29.18 -27.78
N VAL A 142 -2.13 30.46 -28.14
CA VAL A 142 -1.41 31.51 -27.41
C VAL A 142 -2.38 32.23 -26.48
N TYR A 143 -1.96 32.48 -25.25
CA TYR A 143 -2.61 33.37 -24.29
C TYR A 143 -1.67 34.54 -24.03
N SER A 144 -2.08 35.75 -24.39
CA SER A 144 -1.33 36.99 -24.16
C SER A 144 -2.18 37.98 -23.38
N THR A 145 -1.66 38.50 -22.27
CA THR A 145 -2.35 39.55 -21.51
C THR A 145 -2.01 40.97 -21.99
N TRP A 146 -1.16 41.10 -23.01
CA TRP A 146 -0.80 42.39 -23.62
C TRP A 146 -1.79 42.86 -24.69
N GLU A 147 -2.68 41.97 -25.16
CA GLU A 147 -3.54 42.19 -26.33
C GLU A 147 -4.93 42.75 -25.99
N VAL A 148 -5.23 42.92 -24.70
CA VAL A 148 -6.59 43.27 -24.22
C VAL A 148 -6.84 44.78 -24.32
N ASP A 149 -6.94 45.25 -25.56
CA ASP A 149 -7.52 46.55 -25.93
C ASP A 149 -9.02 46.42 -26.31
N TRP A 150 -9.56 45.19 -26.35
CA TRP A 150 -10.90 44.89 -26.92
C TRP A 150 -12.11 45.39 -26.10
N TYR A 151 -11.88 46.07 -24.98
CA TYR A 151 -12.92 46.50 -24.04
C TYR A 151 -12.93 48.02 -23.79
N SER A 152 -12.44 48.82 -24.75
CA SER A 152 -12.49 50.28 -24.71
C SER A 152 -12.69 50.89 -26.10
N ASP A 153 -13.36 52.04 -26.16
CA ASP A 153 -13.48 52.96 -27.30
C ASP A 153 -14.27 52.54 -28.57
N THR A 154 -15.20 51.58 -28.46
CA THR A 154 -16.45 51.61 -29.28
C THR A 154 -17.69 51.52 -28.40
N GLY A 155 -18.09 52.66 -27.84
CA GLY A 155 -19.34 52.80 -27.09
C GLY A 155 -20.54 52.92 -28.02
N ASP A 156 -21.09 51.79 -28.47
CA ASP A 156 -22.39 51.71 -29.12
C ASP A 156 -23.26 50.65 -28.41
N ILE A 157 -24.52 50.99 -28.11
CA ILE A 157 -25.50 50.10 -27.51
C ILE A 157 -26.61 49.85 -28.55
N PRO A 158 -26.59 48.71 -29.26
CA PRO A 158 -27.75 48.26 -30.01
C PRO A 158 -28.87 47.97 -29.02
N ARG A 159 -29.93 48.80 -29.04
CA ARG A 159 -31.14 48.51 -28.26
C ARG A 159 -31.81 47.26 -28.81
N VAL A 160 -32.38 46.45 -27.92
CA VAL A 160 -33.24 45.32 -28.30
C VAL A 160 -34.46 45.86 -29.04
N GLY A 161 -34.65 45.44 -30.30
CA GLY A 161 -35.81 45.80 -31.13
C GLY A 161 -35.63 45.38 -32.59
N ASP A 162 -36.36 44.34 -32.99
CA ASP A 162 -36.79 43.94 -34.35
C ASP A 162 -35.69 43.70 -35.43
N VAL A 163 -35.70 42.59 -36.18
CA VAL A 163 -36.77 42.17 -37.10
C VAL A 163 -36.80 40.64 -37.29
N VAL A 164 -38.01 40.10 -37.46
CA VAL A 164 -38.31 38.69 -37.74
C VAL A 164 -39.04 38.55 -39.09
N PRO A 165 -38.79 37.48 -39.85
CA PRO A 165 -39.87 36.78 -40.59
C PRO A 165 -40.06 35.35 -40.02
N GLN A 166 -41.24 35.00 -39.50
CA GLN A 166 -42.35 34.31 -40.21
C GLN A 166 -42.07 32.79 -40.42
N HIS A 167 -42.96 31.84 -40.10
CA HIS A 167 -44.40 31.77 -39.77
C HIS A 167 -44.62 30.57 -38.78
N SER A 168 -45.75 30.26 -38.11
CA SER A 168 -47.06 30.86 -37.73
C SER A 168 -47.84 29.77 -36.96
N THR A 169 -48.77 29.94 -36.01
CA THR A 169 -49.35 31.07 -35.22
C THR A 169 -49.84 30.42 -33.88
N GLU A 170 -50.88 30.72 -33.08
CA GLU A 170 -52.08 31.60 -33.07
C GLU A 170 -52.40 32.01 -31.61
N ASP A 171 -52.75 33.28 -31.40
CA ASP A 171 -53.88 33.88 -30.63
C ASP A 171 -54.44 33.22 -29.33
N VAL A 172 -54.89 33.95 -28.29
CA VAL A 172 -55.15 35.41 -28.13
C VAL A 172 -55.05 35.91 -26.66
N GLU A 173 -55.01 37.24 -26.52
CA GLU A 173 -55.07 38.18 -25.37
C GLU A 173 -55.84 37.79 -24.05
N MET A 174 -55.76 38.51 -22.90
CA MET A 174 -55.56 39.98 -22.69
C MET A 174 -55.17 40.44 -21.26
N SER A 175 -54.54 41.63 -21.18
CA SER A 175 -54.68 42.70 -20.15
C SER A 175 -53.81 42.80 -18.86
N ASN A 176 -53.52 44.08 -18.53
CA ASN A 176 -52.63 44.62 -17.47
C ASN A 176 -53.44 45.06 -16.20
N THR A 177 -52.89 45.52 -15.05
CA THR A 177 -52.03 46.72 -14.79
C THR A 177 -51.38 46.74 -13.38
N ASN A 178 -50.57 47.77 -13.07
CA ASN A 178 -49.65 47.88 -11.90
C ASN A 178 -50.19 48.74 -10.69
N PRO A 179 -49.45 49.66 -10.01
CA PRO A 179 -49.09 49.55 -8.57
C PRO A 179 -49.52 50.83 -7.76
N PRO A 180 -48.87 51.35 -6.65
CA PRO A 180 -47.79 50.86 -5.77
C PRO A 180 -47.89 51.17 -4.22
N SER A 181 -46.88 50.71 -3.45
CA SER A 181 -46.08 51.50 -2.46
C SER A 181 -46.19 51.31 -0.92
N LYS A 182 -45.05 51.62 -0.26
CA LYS A 182 -44.79 52.08 1.13
C LYS A 182 -44.66 51.09 2.31
N SER A 183 -43.46 51.14 2.91
CA SER A 183 -43.06 50.87 4.31
C SER A 183 -43.33 52.12 5.21
N PRO A 184 -42.99 52.20 6.53
CA PRO A 184 -42.14 51.31 7.36
C PRO A 184 -42.50 51.07 8.86
N GLN A 185 -41.70 50.21 9.51
CA GLN A 185 -41.19 50.25 10.92
C GLN A 185 -42.08 50.13 12.19
N SER A 186 -41.54 49.33 13.13
CA SER A 186 -41.66 49.41 14.62
C SER A 186 -43.04 49.10 15.26
N GLU A 187 -43.17 48.76 16.56
CA GLU A 187 -42.21 48.71 17.69
C GLU A 187 -42.52 47.59 18.72
N ILE A 188 -41.76 47.58 19.83
CA ILE A 188 -41.61 46.59 20.93
C ILE A 188 -42.81 46.56 21.91
N VAL A 189 -43.10 45.40 22.54
CA VAL A 189 -43.40 45.16 24.00
C VAL A 189 -44.05 43.77 24.19
N THR A 190 -43.36 42.72 24.69
CA THR A 190 -43.13 42.26 26.09
C THR A 190 -44.31 41.64 26.88
N SER A 191 -44.11 40.39 27.31
CA SER A 191 -44.46 39.83 28.65
C SER A 191 -45.74 38.98 28.86
N GLN A 192 -45.59 38.01 29.79
CA GLN A 192 -46.62 37.27 30.56
C GLN A 192 -47.50 36.22 29.84
N LYS A 193 -47.91 35.08 30.45
CA LYS A 193 -47.49 34.35 31.69
C LYS A 193 -48.11 32.92 31.66
N ALA A 194 -47.73 32.07 32.62
CA ALA A 194 -48.26 30.71 32.89
C ALA A 194 -49.81 30.57 32.81
N ARG A 195 -50.41 29.37 32.68
CA ARG A 195 -50.32 28.26 33.66
C ARG A 195 -51.08 26.98 33.24
N GLU A 196 -50.71 25.86 33.87
CA GLU A 196 -51.51 24.64 34.15
C GLU A 196 -51.92 23.64 33.04
N GLU A 197 -51.38 22.42 33.19
CA GLU A 197 -51.94 21.09 32.88
C GLU A 197 -53.30 20.85 33.63
N PRO A 198 -54.14 19.83 33.29
CA PRO A 198 -53.73 18.42 33.10
C PRO A 198 -54.49 17.55 32.06
N MET A 199 -54.03 16.31 31.88
CA MET A 199 -54.73 15.20 31.18
C MET A 199 -56.00 14.71 31.89
N PRO A 200 -56.97 14.15 31.13
CA PRO A 200 -57.25 12.70 31.23
C PRO A 200 -57.56 12.03 29.84
N VAL A 201 -56.98 10.88 29.45
CA VAL A 201 -57.31 9.45 29.79
C VAL A 201 -58.44 8.81 28.93
N LEU A 202 -58.10 7.72 28.19
CA LEU A 202 -58.98 6.67 27.59
C LEU A 202 -59.98 7.09 26.46
N ALA A 203 -60.46 6.23 25.54
CA ALA A 203 -60.24 4.80 25.24
C ALA A 203 -60.52 4.42 23.75
N SER A 204 -60.19 3.17 23.41
CA SER A 204 -60.33 2.40 22.17
C SER A 204 -61.65 2.43 21.37
N ARG A 205 -61.55 2.31 20.03
CA ARG A 205 -62.30 1.39 19.11
C ARG A 205 -61.60 1.43 17.73
N GLN A 206 -61.07 0.32 17.18
CA GLN A 206 -61.71 -0.87 16.55
C GLN A 206 -62.30 -0.63 15.14
N HIS A 207 -61.70 -1.34 14.17
CA HIS A 207 -62.23 -1.85 12.88
C HIS A 207 -63.28 -1.06 12.09
N LEU A 208 -62.95 -0.76 10.82
CA LEU A 208 -63.53 -1.48 9.67
C LEU A 208 -62.70 -1.28 8.38
N ASP A 209 -62.85 -2.20 7.43
CA ASP A 209 -62.11 -2.29 6.17
C ASP A 209 -62.69 -1.41 5.05
N SER A 210 -61.84 -0.90 4.13
CA SER A 210 -62.01 -1.10 2.66
C SER A 210 -61.00 -0.35 1.78
N ARG A 211 -60.15 -1.14 1.12
CA ARG A 211 -59.65 -1.10 -0.27
C ARG A 211 -59.83 0.16 -1.17
N ALA A 212 -58.74 0.45 -1.90
CA ALA A 212 -58.63 1.03 -3.26
C ALA A 212 -58.30 2.54 -3.44
N ASP A 213 -57.30 2.76 -4.30
CA ASP A 213 -57.05 3.84 -5.27
C ASP A 213 -57.22 5.33 -4.88
N SER A 214 -56.08 6.01 -4.66
CA SER A 214 -55.54 6.96 -5.66
C SER A 214 -54.22 7.61 -5.22
N LEU A 215 -53.33 7.87 -6.19
CA LEU A 215 -52.14 8.70 -6.04
C LEU A 215 -52.36 10.05 -6.72
N PRO A 216 -51.98 11.17 -6.07
CA PRO A 216 -51.51 12.35 -6.76
C PRO A 216 -50.00 12.56 -6.53
N GLN A 217 -49.26 12.82 -7.60
CA GLN A 217 -47.96 13.50 -7.49
C GLN A 217 -48.20 14.97 -7.11
N PRO A 218 -47.20 15.61 -6.51
CA PRO A 218 -46.56 16.68 -7.26
C PRO A 218 -45.06 16.40 -7.46
N GLY A 219 -44.53 16.81 -8.60
CA GLY A 219 -43.11 16.90 -8.84
C GLY A 219 -42.72 18.35 -9.08
N GLU A 220 -41.50 18.72 -8.73
CA GLU A 220 -40.87 19.93 -9.22
C GLU A 220 -39.41 19.64 -9.55
N GLN A 221 -38.89 20.29 -10.59
CA GLN A 221 -37.64 19.91 -11.24
C GLN A 221 -36.47 20.74 -10.68
N SER A 222 -35.34 20.08 -10.42
CA SER A 222 -34.06 20.73 -10.15
C SER A 222 -33.11 20.54 -11.35
N PRO A 223 -32.26 21.54 -11.70
CA PRO A 223 -31.53 21.55 -12.96
C PRO A 223 -30.46 20.45 -13.03
N GLU A 224 -30.48 19.67 -14.11
CA GLU A 224 -29.50 18.60 -14.33
C GLU A 224 -28.14 19.19 -14.74
N MET A 225 -27.15 19.11 -13.85
CA MET A 225 -25.75 19.41 -14.20
C MET A 225 -25.16 18.29 -15.07
N ASP A 226 -24.57 18.68 -16.20
CA ASP A 226 -24.02 17.77 -17.19
C ASP A 226 -22.74 17.05 -16.70
N PHE A 227 -22.93 15.87 -16.10
CA PHE A 227 -21.83 15.03 -15.66
C PHE A 227 -21.14 14.32 -16.83
N THR A 228 -19.84 14.56 -16.99
CA THR A 228 -19.02 13.87 -17.99
C THR A 228 -19.18 12.34 -17.91
N LYS A 229 -19.01 11.63 -19.04
CA LYS A 229 -19.10 10.15 -19.10
C LYS A 229 -18.14 9.47 -18.10
N ALA A 230 -17.05 10.13 -17.70
CA ALA A 230 -16.15 9.66 -16.64
C ALA A 230 -16.75 9.79 -15.22
N GLN A 231 -17.42 10.90 -14.89
CA GLN A 231 -18.10 11.10 -13.62
C GLN A 231 -19.32 10.19 -13.47
N ARG A 232 -20.18 10.06 -14.50
CA ARG A 232 -21.29 9.08 -14.49
C ARG A 232 -20.76 7.65 -14.26
N ARG A 233 -19.65 7.26 -14.89
CA ARG A 233 -18.97 5.96 -14.63
C ARG A 233 -18.38 5.81 -13.22
N ARG A 234 -17.81 6.86 -12.62
CA ARG A 234 -17.33 6.84 -11.22
C ARG A 234 -18.48 6.67 -10.22
N ARG A 235 -19.56 7.46 -10.35
CA ARG A 235 -20.75 7.32 -9.48
C ARG A 235 -21.38 5.93 -9.58
N LYS A 236 -21.53 5.37 -10.80
CA LYS A 236 -22.09 4.01 -10.99
C LYS A 236 -21.21 2.92 -10.33
N LYS A 237 -19.87 3.03 -10.41
CA LYS A 237 -18.95 2.14 -9.66
C LYS A 237 -19.10 2.26 -8.14
N GLN A 238 -19.29 3.47 -7.60
CA GLN A 238 -19.47 3.67 -6.15
C GLN A 238 -20.82 3.11 -5.66
N ALA A 239 -21.90 3.31 -6.41
CA ALA A 239 -23.22 2.75 -6.09
C ALA A 239 -23.20 1.21 -6.01
N HIS A 240 -22.62 0.52 -6.99
CA HIS A 240 -22.48 -0.94 -6.95
C HIS A 240 -21.60 -1.42 -5.78
N LYS A 241 -20.52 -0.69 -5.44
CA LYS A 241 -19.67 -1.04 -4.27
C LYS A 241 -20.45 -0.93 -2.95
N LEU A 242 -21.38 0.01 -2.83
CA LEU A 242 -22.23 0.18 -1.65
C LEU A 242 -23.34 -0.88 -1.56
N SER A 243 -23.94 -1.31 -2.68
CA SER A 243 -24.93 -2.41 -2.67
C SER A 243 -24.27 -3.72 -2.21
N ALA A 244 -23.15 -4.10 -2.83
CA ALA A 244 -22.44 -5.35 -2.51
C ALA A 244 -21.95 -5.44 -1.04
N LEU A 245 -21.83 -4.31 -0.35
CA LEU A 245 -21.53 -4.24 1.08
C LEU A 245 -22.76 -4.36 2.01
N LYS A 246 -23.97 -4.07 1.51
CA LYS A 246 -25.22 -4.32 2.24
C LYS A 246 -25.67 -5.78 2.14
N ASP A 247 -25.57 -6.37 0.94
CA ASP A 247 -26.08 -7.72 0.69
C ASP A 247 -25.28 -8.80 1.44
N ARG A 248 -23.97 -8.57 1.67
CA ARG A 248 -23.07 -9.47 2.40
C ARG A 248 -23.21 -9.45 3.94
N ARG A 249 -24.37 -9.02 4.47
CA ARG A 249 -24.69 -9.00 5.91
C ARG A 249 -26.04 -9.67 6.24
N LYS A 250 -26.58 -10.52 5.35
CA LYS A 250 -27.94 -11.10 5.50
C LYS A 250 -28.10 -12.61 5.30
N SER A 251 -27.01 -13.39 5.24
CA SER A 251 -27.07 -14.85 5.41
C SER A 251 -26.19 -15.31 6.57
N ASP A 252 -26.39 -16.56 6.97
CA ASP A 252 -25.56 -17.37 7.87
C ASP A 252 -25.81 -17.16 9.38
N GLY A 253 -27.09 -17.25 9.76
CA GLY A 253 -27.53 -17.58 11.11
C GLY A 253 -28.07 -19.02 11.19
N HIS A 254 -27.19 -20.01 11.36
CA HIS A 254 -27.55 -21.40 11.67
C HIS A 254 -26.60 -21.97 12.72
N GLU A 255 -27.15 -22.30 13.89
CA GLU A 255 -26.44 -22.99 14.95
C GLU A 255 -26.28 -24.48 14.62
N ILE A 256 -25.12 -25.05 14.95
CA ILE A 256 -24.89 -26.50 14.97
C ILE A 256 -24.35 -26.85 16.38
N PRO A 257 -24.85 -27.89 17.06
CA PRO A 257 -24.55 -28.10 18.47
C PRO A 257 -23.10 -28.52 18.75
N ILE A 258 -22.58 -28.07 19.90
CA ILE A 258 -21.25 -28.45 20.41
C ILE A 258 -21.31 -29.85 21.03
N PRO A 259 -20.50 -30.84 20.59
CA PRO A 259 -20.30 -32.08 21.32
C PRO A 259 -19.49 -31.84 22.60
N GLN A 260 -19.94 -32.37 23.73
CA GLN A 260 -19.18 -32.34 24.98
C GLN A 260 -17.98 -33.30 24.91
N ALA A 261 -16.86 -32.89 25.49
CA ALA A 261 -15.68 -33.74 25.67
C ALA A 261 -15.52 -34.11 27.15
N GLU A 262 -15.62 -35.40 27.47
CA GLU A 262 -15.36 -35.92 28.82
C GLU A 262 -13.86 -35.93 29.15
N ALA A 263 -13.54 -35.76 30.44
CA ALA A 263 -12.16 -35.75 30.91
C ALA A 263 -11.63 -37.19 31.12
N VAL A 264 -10.54 -37.54 30.44
CA VAL A 264 -9.80 -38.80 30.63
C VAL A 264 -8.37 -38.50 31.08
N ALA A 265 -7.94 -39.13 32.17
CA ALA A 265 -6.64 -38.86 32.79
C ALA A 265 -5.46 -39.50 32.04
N LEU A 266 -4.35 -38.77 31.96
CA LEU A 266 -3.10 -39.24 31.34
C LEU A 266 -2.36 -40.23 32.26
N ARG A 267 -1.86 -41.32 31.66
CA ARG A 267 -0.83 -42.22 32.25
C ARG A 267 0.53 -41.97 31.60
N PRO A 268 1.65 -42.22 32.29
CA PRO A 268 2.99 -41.97 31.77
C PRO A 268 3.42 -42.98 30.68
N PRO A 269 4.30 -42.59 29.75
CA PRO A 269 4.83 -43.48 28.71
C PRO A 269 5.88 -44.46 29.26
N SER A 270 5.98 -45.64 28.62
CA SER A 270 7.01 -46.65 28.90
C SER A 270 8.20 -46.54 27.94
N SER A 271 9.35 -47.08 28.34
CA SER A 271 10.64 -46.97 27.65
C SER A 271 10.79 -47.92 26.43
N PRO A 272 11.65 -47.59 25.45
CA PRO A 272 11.83 -48.38 24.24
C PRO A 272 12.84 -49.54 24.39
N PRO A 273 12.67 -50.65 23.64
CA PRO A 273 13.69 -51.69 23.50
C PRO A 273 14.75 -51.32 22.45
N THR A 274 15.98 -51.79 22.66
CA THR A 274 17.13 -51.57 21.76
C THR A 274 17.42 -52.83 20.93
N ASN A 275 17.69 -52.70 19.62
CA ASN A 275 18.81 -53.41 18.96
C ASN A 275 19.05 -53.06 17.47
N VAL A 276 20.19 -52.39 17.23
CA VAL A 276 21.23 -52.63 16.20
C VAL A 276 20.95 -53.67 15.10
N ARG A 277 21.08 -53.29 13.81
CA ARG A 277 22.16 -53.76 12.89
C ARG A 277 22.23 -52.96 11.57
N SER A 278 23.45 -52.71 11.07
CA SER A 278 23.72 -52.01 9.80
C SER A 278 23.97 -52.97 8.62
N PRO A 279 23.60 -52.60 7.37
CA PRO A 279 24.03 -53.28 6.14
C PRO A 279 25.36 -52.69 5.58
N PRO A 280 26.13 -53.42 4.73
CA PRO A 280 27.48 -53.06 4.29
C PRO A 280 27.57 -52.42 2.88
N GLN A 281 28.77 -51.90 2.53
CA GLN A 281 29.15 -51.49 1.17
C GLN A 281 29.74 -52.65 0.33
N VAL A 282 29.35 -52.73 -0.95
CA VAL A 282 30.05 -53.36 -2.10
C VAL A 282 29.55 -52.59 -3.34
N SER A 283 30.34 -51.80 -4.08
CA SER A 283 31.42 -52.08 -5.05
C SER A 283 30.98 -52.69 -6.39
N SER A 284 31.68 -52.34 -7.47
CA SER A 284 31.35 -52.62 -8.88
C SER A 284 31.79 -54.00 -9.38
N ASN A 285 31.22 -54.46 -10.51
CA ASN A 285 31.96 -54.89 -11.73
C ASN A 285 31.03 -55.36 -12.88
N GLU A 286 31.61 -55.79 -14.02
CA GLU A 286 30.98 -55.94 -15.34
C GLU A 286 30.38 -57.33 -15.71
N ARG A 287 29.58 -57.31 -16.79
CA ARG A 287 29.52 -58.27 -17.94
C ARG A 287 28.86 -59.67 -17.84
N THR A 288 28.23 -60.01 -18.97
CA THR A 288 27.95 -61.37 -19.54
C THR A 288 27.04 -62.34 -18.76
N SER A 289 26.36 -63.33 -19.38
CA SER A 289 25.66 -63.42 -20.69
C SER A 289 24.86 -64.74 -20.76
N SER A 290 23.84 -64.81 -21.64
CA SER A 290 23.27 -66.06 -22.20
C SER A 290 22.43 -66.99 -21.28
N GLY A 291 21.59 -67.84 -21.90
CA GLY A 291 20.77 -68.89 -21.23
C GLY A 291 19.30 -68.48 -21.06
N SER A 292 18.40 -68.61 -22.03
CA SER A 292 17.83 -69.82 -22.66
C SER A 292 17.18 -70.81 -21.67
N GLY A 293 15.85 -70.89 -21.67
CA GLY A 293 15.09 -71.88 -20.89
C GLY A 293 13.63 -71.97 -21.33
N GLN A 294 13.27 -73.00 -22.09
CA GLN A 294 11.88 -73.33 -22.41
C GLN A 294 11.20 -74.05 -21.25
N THR A 295 9.90 -73.84 -21.05
CA THR A 295 8.98 -74.92 -20.62
C THR A 295 7.53 -74.56 -20.95
N SER A 296 6.64 -75.56 -21.00
CA SER A 296 5.35 -75.45 -21.70
C SER A 296 4.20 -76.19 -21.00
N SER A 297 3.03 -75.54 -20.90
CA SER A 297 1.72 -76.14 -20.61
C SER A 297 0.63 -75.24 -21.20
N SER A 298 -0.31 -75.68 -22.04
CA SER A 298 -1.34 -76.74 -21.86
C SER A 298 -2.33 -76.36 -20.75
N SER A 299 -3.65 -76.25 -20.94
CA SER A 299 -4.54 -76.45 -22.12
C SER A 299 -5.78 -75.52 -21.96
N LYS A 300 -6.81 -75.39 -22.82
CA LYS A 300 -7.64 -76.41 -23.51
C LYS A 300 -8.51 -75.76 -24.60
N ARG A 301 -8.95 -76.54 -25.61
CA ARG A 301 -9.90 -76.12 -26.66
C ARG A 301 -11.36 -76.42 -26.27
N VAL A 302 -12.29 -75.60 -26.77
CA VAL A 302 -13.58 -76.02 -27.35
C VAL A 302 -13.71 -75.34 -28.72
N ALA A 303 -14.45 -75.92 -29.66
CA ALA A 303 -14.46 -75.51 -31.08
C ALA A 303 -15.91 -75.58 -31.67
N PRO A 304 -16.18 -75.46 -33.00
CA PRO A 304 -16.89 -74.27 -33.49
C PRO A 304 -18.15 -74.58 -34.34
N VAL A 305 -18.83 -73.51 -34.79
CA VAL A 305 -19.86 -73.53 -35.85
C VAL A 305 -19.52 -72.42 -36.86
N PRO A 306 -19.61 -72.65 -38.20
CA PRO A 306 -19.00 -71.76 -39.20
C PRO A 306 -19.93 -70.64 -39.70
N VAL A 307 -19.33 -69.53 -40.13
CA VAL A 307 -19.95 -68.51 -41.00
C VAL A 307 -18.99 -68.18 -42.15
N THR A 308 -19.53 -68.02 -43.35
CA THR A 308 -18.78 -67.95 -44.61
C THR A 308 -17.97 -66.66 -44.77
N MET A 309 -16.72 -66.78 -45.21
CA MET A 309 -15.84 -65.66 -45.58
C MET A 309 -16.15 -65.13 -46.99
N PRO A 310 -16.30 -63.80 -47.17
CA PRO A 310 -15.99 -63.12 -48.43
C PRO A 310 -14.47 -63.02 -48.62
N SER A 311 -14.00 -63.05 -49.87
CA SER A 311 -12.57 -62.95 -50.19
C SER A 311 -11.96 -61.57 -49.85
N PRO A 312 -10.67 -61.50 -49.46
CA PRO A 312 -10.01 -60.22 -49.24
C PRO A 312 -9.78 -59.48 -50.57
N PRO A 313 -10.01 -58.15 -50.63
CA PRO A 313 -9.58 -57.33 -51.77
C PRO A 313 -8.05 -57.20 -51.81
N PRO A 314 -7.44 -56.92 -52.98
CA PRO A 314 -5.99 -56.88 -53.14
C PRO A 314 -5.37 -55.72 -52.37
N ALA A 315 -4.31 -56.00 -51.62
CA ALA A 315 -3.52 -54.99 -50.93
C ALA A 315 -2.53 -54.31 -51.89
N ASN A 316 -2.79 -53.05 -52.24
CA ASN A 316 -1.80 -52.06 -52.70
C ASN A 316 -2.46 -50.68 -52.74
N ASP A 317 -2.62 -50.05 -51.58
CA ASP A 317 -2.99 -48.64 -51.46
C ASP A 317 -2.00 -47.94 -50.50
N PRO A 318 -1.03 -47.16 -51.03
CA PRO A 318 0.01 -46.54 -50.20
C PRO A 318 -0.51 -45.43 -49.28
N ALA A 319 -1.78 -45.00 -49.39
CA ALA A 319 -2.36 -43.96 -48.56
C ALA A 319 -2.59 -44.37 -47.08
N ARG A 320 -2.43 -45.66 -46.73
CA ARG A 320 -2.82 -46.21 -45.42
C ARG A 320 -1.74 -46.33 -44.33
N ASN A 321 -0.48 -46.03 -44.62
CA ASN A 321 0.63 -46.18 -43.65
C ASN A 321 0.93 -44.95 -42.78
N ASN A 322 0.11 -43.89 -42.87
CA ASN A 322 0.25 -42.71 -42.00
C ASN A 322 -0.33 -43.01 -40.60
N GLY A 323 0.48 -43.61 -39.73
CA GLY A 323 0.14 -43.83 -38.31
C GLY A 323 -0.03 -42.51 -37.53
N PRO A 324 -0.52 -42.54 -36.27
CA PRO A 324 -0.96 -41.32 -35.55
C PRO A 324 0.09 -40.21 -35.42
N LEU A 325 1.38 -40.55 -35.44
CA LEU A 325 2.48 -39.58 -35.40
C LEU A 325 2.60 -38.72 -36.67
N ALA A 326 2.07 -39.20 -37.80
CA ALA A 326 2.01 -38.45 -39.06
C ALA A 326 0.80 -37.47 -39.13
N MET A 327 0.19 -37.14 -37.99
CA MET A 327 -0.91 -36.19 -37.92
C MET A 327 -0.44 -34.78 -38.36
N LYS A 328 -1.12 -34.21 -39.35
CA LYS A 328 -0.89 -32.83 -39.77
C LYS A 328 -1.57 -31.85 -38.80
N ALA A 329 -0.81 -30.94 -38.22
CA ALA A 329 -1.33 -29.87 -37.39
C ALA A 329 -2.15 -28.83 -38.20
N GLY A 330 -3.14 -28.23 -37.53
CA GLY A 330 -4.04 -27.20 -38.05
C GLY A 330 -5.23 -27.75 -38.84
N MET A 331 -6.37 -27.06 -38.77
CA MET A 331 -7.60 -27.44 -39.48
C MET A 331 -8.47 -26.24 -39.84
N THR A 332 -9.44 -26.44 -40.75
CA THR A 332 -10.50 -25.46 -41.05
C THR A 332 -11.87 -26.09 -40.77
N THR A 333 -12.72 -25.40 -40.00
CA THR A 333 -14.06 -25.88 -39.66
C THR A 333 -14.99 -25.91 -40.88
N GLN A 334 -16.18 -26.49 -40.72
CA GLN A 334 -17.23 -26.38 -41.74
C GLN A 334 -17.73 -24.92 -41.93
N GLY A 335 -17.59 -24.08 -40.90
CA GLY A 335 -17.92 -22.65 -40.94
C GLY A 335 -16.79 -21.75 -41.45
N GLY A 336 -15.68 -22.30 -41.94
CA GLY A 336 -14.55 -21.54 -42.48
C GLY A 336 -13.57 -20.97 -41.44
N ASP A 337 -13.78 -21.22 -40.14
CA ASP A 337 -12.82 -20.83 -39.11
C ASP A 337 -11.53 -21.64 -39.26
N VAL A 338 -10.39 -20.95 -39.38
CA VAL A 338 -9.06 -21.59 -39.41
C VAL A 338 -8.51 -21.69 -37.98
N PHE A 339 -8.06 -22.89 -37.62
CA PHE A 339 -7.23 -23.17 -36.46
C PHE A 339 -5.78 -23.34 -36.92
N ILE A 340 -4.90 -22.43 -36.49
CA ILE A 340 -3.52 -22.31 -36.97
C ILE A 340 -2.62 -23.29 -36.22
N PRO A 341 -1.67 -23.99 -36.89
CA PRO A 341 -0.64 -24.78 -36.20
C PRO A 341 0.20 -23.92 -35.26
N ILE A 342 0.53 -24.43 -34.09
CA ILE A 342 1.18 -23.65 -33.03
C ILE A 342 2.54 -23.05 -33.45
N LYS A 343 3.37 -23.79 -34.21
CA LYS A 343 4.66 -23.31 -34.75
C LYS A 343 4.50 -22.31 -35.91
N LYS A 344 3.27 -22.00 -36.33
CA LYS A 344 2.91 -21.01 -37.36
C LYS A 344 2.14 -19.80 -36.80
N ILE A 345 2.13 -19.59 -35.49
CA ILE A 345 1.53 -18.40 -34.88
C ILE A 345 2.51 -17.23 -35.05
N GLU A 346 2.23 -16.34 -36.00
CA GLU A 346 3.01 -15.12 -36.22
C GLU A 346 2.51 -13.95 -35.34
N PRO A 347 3.37 -12.97 -34.98
CA PRO A 347 3.00 -11.87 -34.09
C PRO A 347 2.19 -10.82 -34.88
N GLY A 348 0.91 -10.66 -34.53
CA GLY A 348 -0.02 -9.84 -35.31
C GLY A 348 -1.10 -9.14 -34.49
N PRO A 349 -1.73 -8.07 -35.06
CA PRO A 349 -2.82 -7.35 -34.42
C PRO A 349 -4.13 -8.15 -34.40
N GLU A 350 -4.25 -9.15 -35.28
CA GLU A 350 -5.46 -9.95 -35.52
C GLU A 350 -5.75 -10.98 -34.43
N PHE A 351 -6.96 -11.55 -34.51
CA PHE A 351 -7.44 -12.60 -33.62
C PHE A 351 -7.33 -13.97 -34.30
N PHE A 352 -6.64 -14.91 -33.68
CA PHE A 352 -6.41 -16.26 -34.21
C PHE A 352 -7.09 -17.34 -33.35
N ASN A 353 -7.17 -18.56 -33.87
CA ASN A 353 -7.69 -19.74 -33.18
C ASN A 353 -6.65 -20.86 -33.19
N ILE A 354 -6.57 -21.67 -32.13
CA ILE A 354 -5.68 -22.84 -32.00
C ILE A 354 -6.37 -24.01 -31.31
N ILE A 355 -5.88 -25.22 -31.56
CA ILE A 355 -6.24 -26.46 -30.85
C ILE A 355 -4.93 -27.10 -30.40
N GLY A 356 -4.83 -27.52 -29.14
CA GLY A 356 -3.65 -28.19 -28.62
C GLY A 356 -3.92 -29.02 -27.38
N VAL A 357 -3.04 -29.98 -27.12
CA VAL A 357 -3.03 -30.79 -25.89
C VAL A 357 -2.44 -29.96 -24.75
N VAL A 358 -3.02 -30.03 -23.57
CA VAL A 358 -2.55 -29.29 -22.39
C VAL A 358 -1.41 -30.04 -21.70
N THR A 359 -0.21 -29.46 -21.69
CA THR A 359 0.99 -30.01 -21.02
C THR A 359 1.19 -29.49 -19.60
N SER A 360 0.71 -28.27 -19.30
CA SER A 360 0.80 -27.68 -17.96
C SER A 360 -0.27 -26.63 -17.72
N ILE A 361 -0.76 -26.55 -16.47
CA ILE A 361 -1.79 -25.59 -16.03
C ILE A 361 -1.31 -24.91 -14.75
N LYS A 362 -1.50 -23.59 -14.64
CA LYS A 362 -1.38 -22.89 -13.35
C LYS A 362 -2.76 -22.73 -12.69
N PRO A 363 -2.84 -22.76 -11.34
CA PRO A 363 -4.06 -22.43 -10.61
C PRO A 363 -4.67 -21.10 -11.06
N VAL A 364 -5.98 -20.93 -10.84
CA VAL A 364 -6.65 -19.65 -11.05
C VAL A 364 -6.08 -18.62 -10.06
N THR A 365 -5.68 -17.47 -10.58
CA THR A 365 -5.10 -16.35 -9.80
C THR A 365 -5.92 -15.09 -10.01
N PHE A 366 -5.84 -14.13 -9.09
CA PHE A 366 -6.44 -12.80 -9.26
C PHE A 366 -5.35 -11.77 -9.54
N THR A 367 -5.48 -11.02 -10.63
CA THR A 367 -4.43 -10.10 -11.12
C THR A 367 -4.49 -8.73 -10.43
N ARG A 368 -3.40 -7.96 -10.55
CA ARG A 368 -3.39 -6.52 -10.23
C ARG A 368 -4.42 -5.71 -11.03
N SER A 369 -4.90 -6.20 -12.18
CA SER A 369 -5.99 -5.58 -12.97
C SER A 369 -7.41 -5.90 -12.47
N GLN A 370 -7.53 -6.63 -11.35
CA GLN A 370 -8.80 -7.12 -10.80
C GLN A 370 -9.54 -8.10 -11.73
N GLU A 371 -8.77 -8.98 -12.37
CA GLU A 371 -9.24 -10.02 -13.28
C GLU A 371 -8.78 -11.40 -12.80
N TRP A 372 -9.64 -12.41 -12.90
CA TRP A 372 -9.26 -13.79 -12.73
C TRP A 372 -8.45 -14.24 -13.95
N CYS A 373 -7.33 -14.93 -13.72
CA CYS A 373 -6.44 -15.42 -14.76
C CYS A 373 -6.13 -16.92 -14.56
N ARG A 374 -6.23 -17.72 -15.62
CA ARG A 374 -5.74 -19.10 -15.68
C ARG A 374 -4.75 -19.21 -16.84
N ASN A 375 -3.60 -19.83 -16.56
CA ASN A 375 -2.49 -19.93 -17.52
C ASN A 375 -2.37 -21.40 -17.96
N PHE A 376 -2.28 -21.62 -19.26
CA PHE A 376 -2.08 -22.93 -19.88
C PHE A 376 -0.75 -22.96 -20.64
N THR A 377 -0.16 -24.13 -20.74
CA THR A 377 0.88 -24.46 -21.74
C THR A 377 0.34 -25.60 -22.58
N ILE A 378 0.40 -25.45 -23.90
CA ILE A 378 -0.22 -26.38 -24.85
C ILE A 378 0.72 -26.69 -26.03
N VAL A 379 0.50 -27.84 -26.66
CA VAL A 379 1.30 -28.38 -27.78
C VAL A 379 0.42 -29.01 -28.85
N ASP A 380 0.94 -29.15 -30.07
CA ASP A 380 0.30 -29.80 -31.21
C ASP A 380 1.37 -30.52 -32.08
N PRO A 381 1.01 -31.23 -33.17
CA PRO A 381 1.98 -31.93 -34.01
C PRO A 381 3.04 -31.03 -34.67
N SER A 382 2.80 -29.70 -34.75
CA SER A 382 3.81 -28.76 -35.25
C SER A 382 4.85 -28.38 -34.19
N CYS A 383 4.65 -28.74 -32.92
CA CYS A 383 5.58 -28.45 -31.82
C CYS A 383 6.75 -29.44 -31.72
N MET A 384 6.74 -30.51 -32.53
CA MET A 384 7.87 -31.41 -32.74
C MET A 384 8.88 -30.78 -33.72
N GLU A 385 10.06 -31.38 -33.81
CA GLU A 385 11.01 -31.13 -34.91
C GLU A 385 11.13 -32.39 -35.76
N ASP A 386 11.34 -32.23 -37.07
CA ASP A 386 11.07 -33.29 -38.05
C ASP A 386 11.94 -34.55 -37.88
N ASP A 387 13.09 -34.42 -37.21
CA ASP A 387 14.03 -35.51 -36.88
C ASP A 387 14.00 -35.96 -35.39
N THR A 388 13.17 -35.37 -34.52
CA THR A 388 13.16 -35.70 -33.08
C THR A 388 11.77 -36.00 -32.53
N GLU A 389 11.64 -37.11 -31.80
CA GLU A 389 10.38 -37.53 -31.17
C GLU A 389 9.99 -36.72 -29.91
N PHE A 390 10.71 -35.62 -29.64
CA PHE A 390 10.53 -34.75 -28.47
C PHE A 390 9.80 -33.45 -28.84
N VAL A 391 9.01 -32.93 -27.90
CA VAL A 391 8.20 -31.71 -28.09
C VAL A 391 8.97 -30.48 -27.60
N ASN A 392 9.82 -29.94 -28.49
CA ASN A 392 10.75 -28.85 -28.17
C ASN A 392 10.09 -27.46 -28.05
N TYR A 393 8.87 -27.27 -28.56
CA TYR A 393 8.12 -26.01 -28.44
C TYR A 393 6.88 -26.13 -27.54
N ASN A 394 6.67 -25.15 -26.67
CA ASN A 394 5.57 -25.13 -25.68
C ASN A 394 4.87 -23.76 -25.70
N PHE A 395 3.64 -23.69 -26.20
CA PHE A 395 2.94 -22.42 -26.37
C PHE A 395 2.10 -22.06 -25.14
N ARG A 396 2.28 -20.85 -24.62
CA ARG A 396 1.57 -20.37 -23.43
C ARG A 396 0.29 -19.63 -23.80
N VAL A 397 -0.80 -19.90 -23.09
CA VAL A 397 -2.08 -19.21 -23.24
C VAL A 397 -2.55 -18.65 -21.91
N ASN A 398 -2.77 -17.35 -21.86
CA ASN A 398 -3.19 -16.60 -20.68
C ASN A 398 -4.66 -16.17 -20.86
N CYS A 399 -5.57 -16.83 -20.15
CA CYS A 399 -7.02 -16.56 -20.22
C CYS A 399 -7.44 -15.66 -19.05
N PHE A 400 -8.19 -14.59 -19.35
CA PHE A 400 -8.61 -13.57 -18.37
C PHE A 400 -10.14 -13.47 -18.27
N GLN A 401 -10.67 -13.20 -17.07
CA GLN A 401 -12.11 -13.06 -16.84
C GLN A 401 -12.42 -12.12 -15.66
N LYS A 402 -13.39 -11.20 -15.82
CA LYS A 402 -13.73 -10.19 -14.80
C LYS A 402 -14.73 -10.67 -13.74
N LYS A 403 -15.74 -11.45 -14.14
CA LYS A 403 -16.91 -11.72 -13.29
C LYS A 403 -16.85 -13.09 -12.59
N HIS A 404 -16.82 -14.17 -13.36
CA HIS A 404 -16.96 -15.54 -12.83
C HIS A 404 -15.75 -16.40 -13.18
N THR A 405 -15.17 -17.08 -12.18
CA THR A 405 -14.04 -18.01 -12.36
C THR A 405 -14.39 -19.19 -13.28
N ALA A 406 -15.61 -19.73 -13.18
CA ALA A 406 -16.11 -20.84 -14.00
C ALA A 406 -16.09 -20.57 -15.53
N ARG A 407 -16.04 -19.29 -15.95
CA ARG A 407 -15.89 -18.91 -17.37
C ARG A 407 -14.45 -18.96 -17.90
N LEU A 408 -13.46 -19.19 -17.05
CA LEU A 408 -12.11 -19.55 -17.49
C LEU A 408 -12.08 -21.01 -17.94
N PRO A 409 -11.19 -21.41 -18.87
CA PRO A 409 -11.19 -22.78 -19.39
C PRO A 409 -11.04 -23.83 -18.29
N GLN A 410 -11.78 -24.91 -18.45
CA GLN A 410 -11.81 -26.04 -17.54
C GLN A 410 -11.25 -27.25 -18.27
N ALA A 411 -9.96 -27.48 -18.06
CA ALA A 411 -9.21 -28.58 -18.62
C ALA A 411 -8.18 -29.06 -17.59
N GLU A 412 -7.71 -30.29 -17.79
CA GLU A 412 -6.68 -31.00 -17.03
C GLU A 412 -5.44 -31.23 -17.92
N VAL A 413 -4.35 -31.74 -17.35
CA VAL A 413 -3.16 -32.10 -18.15
C VAL A 413 -3.47 -33.37 -18.94
N GLY A 414 -3.24 -33.34 -20.26
CA GLY A 414 -3.65 -34.40 -21.19
C GLY A 414 -5.03 -34.22 -21.83
N ASP A 415 -5.82 -33.21 -21.42
CA ASP A 415 -7.00 -32.76 -22.20
C ASP A 415 -6.57 -32.03 -23.48
N ILE A 416 -7.48 -31.94 -24.45
CA ILE A 416 -7.35 -31.04 -25.60
C ILE A 416 -8.18 -29.79 -25.36
N VAL A 417 -7.60 -28.61 -25.61
CA VAL A 417 -8.32 -27.32 -25.55
C VAL A 417 -8.36 -26.65 -26.92
N LEU A 418 -9.55 -26.12 -27.24
CA LEU A 418 -9.81 -25.34 -28.44
C LEU A 418 -9.95 -23.89 -27.97
N PHE A 419 -9.06 -23.00 -28.43
CA PHE A 419 -9.15 -21.58 -28.15
C PHE A 419 -9.48 -20.81 -29.42
N ARG A 420 -10.50 -19.96 -29.35
CA ARG A 420 -10.93 -19.07 -30.43
C ARG A 420 -10.79 -17.62 -30.00
N ARG A 421 -10.36 -16.78 -30.94
CA ARG A 421 -10.08 -15.33 -30.74
C ARG A 421 -9.08 -15.04 -29.62
N LEU A 422 -7.94 -15.74 -29.68
CA LEU A 422 -6.72 -15.31 -28.97
C LEU A 422 -6.08 -14.13 -29.72
N LYS A 423 -5.35 -13.29 -28.99
CA LYS A 423 -4.45 -12.28 -29.57
C LYS A 423 -3.00 -12.57 -29.16
N THR A 424 -2.03 -12.32 -30.03
CA THR A 424 -0.62 -12.54 -29.69
C THR A 424 -0.11 -11.45 -28.73
N SER A 425 0.82 -11.83 -27.86
CA SER A 425 1.54 -10.90 -26.99
C SER A 425 2.99 -11.34 -26.80
N LEU A 426 3.90 -10.37 -26.82
CA LEU A 426 5.31 -10.54 -26.48
C LEU A 426 5.50 -10.41 -24.97
N TYR A 427 6.07 -11.43 -24.33
CA TYR A 427 6.36 -11.43 -22.90
C TYR A 427 7.67 -12.16 -22.59
N ASN A 428 8.59 -11.47 -21.92
CA ASN A 428 9.95 -11.95 -21.59
C ASN A 428 10.73 -12.52 -22.79
N GLY A 429 10.48 -11.98 -23.99
CA GLY A 429 11.09 -12.43 -25.26
C GLY A 429 10.36 -13.58 -25.96
N GLY A 430 9.42 -14.26 -25.29
CA GLY A 430 8.59 -15.31 -25.89
C GLY A 430 7.23 -14.80 -26.34
N PHE A 431 6.61 -15.52 -27.29
CA PHE A 431 5.23 -15.28 -27.71
C PHE A 431 4.25 -16.07 -26.82
N ASN A 432 3.11 -15.45 -26.51
CA ASN A 432 1.97 -16.13 -25.88
C ASN A 432 0.64 -15.68 -26.49
N GLY A 433 -0.38 -16.51 -26.32
CA GLY A 433 -1.77 -16.19 -26.64
C GLY A 433 -2.48 -15.56 -25.46
N VAL A 434 -3.15 -14.44 -25.68
CA VAL A 434 -3.97 -13.74 -24.68
C VAL A 434 -5.45 -13.93 -25.03
N GLY A 435 -6.20 -14.55 -24.14
CA GLY A 435 -7.64 -14.73 -24.23
C GLY A 435 -8.38 -13.70 -23.37
N TYR A 436 -8.89 -12.63 -23.99
CA TYR A 436 -9.62 -11.57 -23.28
C TYR A 436 -11.04 -12.00 -22.89
N HIS A 437 -11.46 -11.58 -21.69
CA HIS A 437 -12.74 -11.87 -21.03
C HIS A 437 -14.01 -11.71 -21.88
N ASP A 438 -13.98 -10.85 -22.91
CA ASP A 438 -15.07 -10.39 -23.78
C ASP A 438 -14.89 -10.79 -25.27
N LYS A 439 -13.89 -11.62 -25.57
CA LYS A 439 -13.54 -12.07 -26.93
C LYS A 439 -13.25 -13.58 -27.01
N LEU A 440 -12.54 -14.12 -26.03
CA LEU A 440 -12.15 -15.53 -25.94
C LEU A 440 -13.38 -16.44 -26.00
N ARG A 441 -13.35 -17.43 -26.88
CA ARG A 441 -14.23 -18.60 -26.76
C ARG A 441 -13.40 -19.87 -26.63
N TRP A 442 -13.86 -20.81 -25.81
CA TRP A 442 -13.13 -22.04 -25.52
C TRP A 442 -14.04 -23.26 -25.39
N ALA A 443 -13.49 -24.42 -25.74
CA ALA A 443 -14.05 -25.74 -25.49
C ALA A 443 -12.93 -26.69 -25.02
N THR A 444 -13.28 -27.71 -24.25
CA THR A 444 -12.36 -28.76 -23.81
C THR A 444 -12.86 -30.10 -24.33
N TYR A 445 -11.96 -30.92 -24.85
CA TYR A 445 -12.22 -32.27 -25.35
C TYR A 445 -11.48 -33.28 -24.49
N ASP A 446 -12.22 -34.24 -23.93
CA ASP A 446 -11.69 -35.28 -23.05
C ASP A 446 -11.01 -36.37 -23.90
N THR A 447 -9.72 -36.61 -23.67
CA THR A 447 -8.95 -37.58 -24.47
C THR A 447 -9.22 -39.04 -24.10
N GLN A 448 -9.88 -39.30 -22.96
CA GLN A 448 -10.30 -40.63 -22.51
C GLN A 448 -11.74 -40.93 -22.94
N ALA A 449 -12.67 -40.01 -22.68
CA ALA A 449 -14.09 -40.15 -23.05
C ALA A 449 -14.39 -39.84 -24.53
N ARG A 450 -13.45 -39.19 -25.23
CA ARG A 450 -13.49 -38.85 -26.67
C ARG A 450 -14.70 -37.99 -27.09
N CYS A 451 -15.15 -37.10 -26.20
CA CYS A 451 -16.22 -36.12 -26.43
C CYS A 451 -15.86 -34.73 -25.86
N PHE A 452 -16.65 -33.70 -26.16
CA PHE A 452 -16.46 -32.40 -25.51
C PHE A 452 -16.98 -32.39 -24.07
N ARG A 453 -16.16 -31.91 -23.13
CA ARG A 453 -16.56 -31.74 -21.73
C ARG A 453 -17.57 -30.59 -21.65
N VAL A 454 -18.78 -30.87 -21.15
CA VAL A 454 -19.72 -29.82 -20.74
C VAL A 454 -19.08 -29.09 -19.55
N PRO A 455 -18.80 -27.78 -19.64
CA PRO A 455 -18.10 -27.07 -18.57
C PRO A 455 -19.01 -26.92 -17.36
N ASP A 456 -18.47 -27.11 -16.15
CA ASP A 456 -19.20 -26.84 -14.92
C ASP A 456 -19.46 -25.34 -14.83
N ARG A 457 -20.74 -24.95 -14.84
CA ARG A 457 -21.11 -23.54 -14.84
C ARG A 457 -21.15 -22.97 -13.43
N ILE A 458 -21.34 -23.79 -12.40
CA ILE A 458 -21.69 -23.36 -11.02
C ILE A 458 -22.76 -22.25 -11.13
N ASP A 459 -22.45 -21.01 -10.71
CA ASP A 459 -23.35 -19.85 -10.76
C ASP A 459 -23.21 -18.97 -12.03
N ALA A 460 -22.34 -19.32 -12.98
CA ALA A 460 -21.99 -18.47 -14.12
C ALA A 460 -22.97 -18.62 -15.30
N PRO A 461 -23.75 -17.58 -15.67
CA PRO A 461 -24.75 -17.73 -16.73
C PRO A 461 -24.11 -18.05 -18.09
N ARG A 462 -24.78 -18.90 -18.89
CA ARG A 462 -24.30 -19.41 -20.20
C ARG A 462 -23.85 -18.29 -21.14
N SER A 463 -24.51 -17.14 -21.07
CA SER A 463 -24.19 -15.94 -21.84
C SER A 463 -24.53 -14.67 -21.05
N GLU A 464 -23.99 -13.55 -21.50
CA GLU A 464 -24.29 -12.21 -20.98
C GLU A 464 -24.38 -11.18 -22.11
N THR A 465 -25.18 -10.13 -21.90
CA THR A 465 -25.08 -8.89 -22.67
C THR A 465 -24.06 -7.96 -21.98
N PRO A 466 -23.01 -7.47 -22.68
CA PRO A 466 -21.97 -6.66 -22.03
C PRO A 466 -22.45 -5.32 -21.48
N ASP A 467 -23.39 -4.67 -22.18
CA ASP A 467 -23.86 -3.31 -21.92
C ASP A 467 -25.38 -3.28 -21.72
N GLU A 468 -25.83 -3.56 -20.48
CA GLU A 468 -27.17 -3.26 -19.93
C GLU A 468 -28.40 -3.54 -20.83
N GLY A 469 -28.32 -4.57 -21.68
CA GLY A 469 -29.39 -5.01 -22.58
C GLY A 469 -29.21 -4.68 -24.06
N SER A 470 -28.28 -3.79 -24.44
CA SER A 470 -28.09 -3.34 -25.84
C SER A 470 -26.89 -3.97 -26.56
N GLY A 471 -26.04 -4.74 -25.86
CA GLY A 471 -24.86 -5.40 -26.44
C GLY A 471 -25.14 -6.83 -26.94
N TYR A 472 -24.43 -7.27 -27.99
CA TYR A 472 -24.49 -8.64 -28.50
C TYR A 472 -24.29 -9.69 -27.41
N MET A 473 -25.16 -10.70 -27.37
CA MET A 473 -25.09 -11.79 -26.40
C MET A 473 -23.80 -12.61 -26.57
N TYR A 474 -22.95 -12.59 -25.55
CA TYR A 474 -21.64 -13.23 -25.54
C TYR A 474 -21.62 -14.44 -24.61
N SER A 475 -21.26 -15.60 -25.15
CA SER A 475 -20.82 -16.79 -24.41
C SER A 475 -19.30 -16.94 -24.60
N PRO A 476 -18.53 -17.21 -23.52
CA PRO A 476 -17.15 -17.69 -23.62
C PRO A 476 -17.10 -19.21 -23.89
N TYR A 477 -18.16 -19.94 -23.61
CA TYR A 477 -18.27 -21.36 -23.95
C TYR A 477 -18.51 -21.49 -25.46
N TYR A 478 -17.60 -22.17 -26.13
CA TYR A 478 -17.79 -22.67 -27.49
C TYR A 478 -18.41 -24.07 -27.39
N GLU A 479 -19.40 -24.35 -28.24
CA GLU A 479 -20.09 -25.63 -28.29
C GLU A 479 -19.87 -26.17 -29.72
N PRO A 480 -18.79 -26.95 -29.96
CA PRO A 480 -18.52 -27.56 -31.27
C PRO A 480 -19.49 -28.72 -31.53
N SER A 481 -19.59 -29.17 -32.78
CA SER A 481 -20.35 -30.39 -33.09
C SER A 481 -19.54 -31.63 -32.69
N GLU A 482 -20.14 -32.52 -31.89
CA GLU A 482 -19.61 -33.86 -31.56
C GLU A 482 -19.37 -34.74 -32.81
N GLN A 483 -20.04 -34.41 -33.93
CA GLN A 483 -19.87 -35.07 -35.24
C GLN A 483 -19.16 -34.14 -36.25
N GLY A 484 -18.57 -33.04 -35.78
CA GLY A 484 -17.89 -32.04 -36.60
C GLY A 484 -16.45 -32.43 -36.96
N LYS A 485 -15.85 -31.62 -37.86
CA LYS A 485 -14.42 -31.72 -38.17
C LYS A 485 -13.55 -31.47 -36.93
N GLU A 486 -14.03 -30.61 -36.05
CA GLU A 486 -13.47 -30.27 -34.76
C GLU A 486 -13.34 -31.51 -33.85
N ALA A 487 -14.41 -32.30 -33.71
CA ALA A 487 -14.38 -33.55 -32.94
C ALA A 487 -13.42 -34.58 -33.56
N GLN A 488 -13.47 -34.74 -34.89
CA GLN A 488 -12.58 -35.65 -35.62
C GLN A 488 -11.10 -35.28 -35.46
N TYR A 489 -10.75 -33.99 -35.54
CA TYR A 489 -9.39 -33.50 -35.33
C TYR A 489 -8.95 -33.69 -33.87
N CYS A 490 -9.83 -33.49 -32.89
CA CYS A 490 -9.50 -33.73 -31.48
C CYS A 490 -9.31 -35.22 -31.18
N ALA A 491 -10.08 -36.12 -31.80
CA ALA A 491 -9.84 -37.56 -31.72
C ALA A 491 -8.47 -37.94 -32.29
N GLN A 492 -8.11 -37.43 -33.48
CA GLN A 492 -6.79 -37.64 -34.09
C GLN A 492 -5.65 -37.07 -33.24
N LEU A 493 -5.86 -35.92 -32.61
CA LEU A 493 -4.88 -35.29 -31.71
C LEU A 493 -4.71 -36.09 -30.41
N ALA A 494 -5.76 -36.74 -29.93
CA ALA A 494 -5.69 -37.68 -28.81
C ALA A 494 -4.93 -38.97 -29.20
N ASP A 495 -5.14 -39.49 -30.41
CA ASP A 495 -4.39 -40.65 -30.95
C ASP A 495 -2.89 -40.31 -31.12
N TRP A 496 -2.58 -39.12 -31.63
CA TRP A 496 -1.22 -38.59 -31.74
C TRP A 496 -0.53 -38.49 -30.37
N TRP A 497 -1.20 -37.89 -29.38
CA TRP A 497 -0.66 -37.73 -28.03
C TRP A 497 -0.46 -39.07 -27.31
N GLN A 498 -1.40 -40.00 -27.46
CA GLN A 498 -1.28 -41.36 -26.93
C GLN A 498 -0.12 -42.12 -27.61
N ALA A 499 0.13 -41.89 -28.91
CA ALA A 499 1.26 -42.50 -29.62
C ALA A 499 2.63 -41.95 -29.18
N ILE A 500 2.74 -40.67 -28.80
CA ILE A 500 3.96 -40.11 -28.18
C ILE A 500 4.21 -40.79 -26.83
N HIS A 501 3.24 -40.75 -25.92
CA HIS A 501 3.38 -41.36 -24.60
C HIS A 501 3.64 -42.87 -24.66
N ALA A 502 3.10 -43.59 -25.66
CA ALA A 502 3.36 -45.02 -25.85
C ALA A 502 4.83 -45.33 -26.21
N LYS A 503 5.52 -44.42 -26.91
CA LYS A 503 6.96 -44.56 -27.21
C LYS A 503 7.85 -44.25 -26.02
N GLU A 504 7.49 -43.23 -25.23
CA GLU A 504 8.27 -42.80 -24.06
C GLU A 504 8.30 -43.80 -22.90
N GLN A 505 7.50 -44.87 -22.90
CA GLN A 505 7.54 -45.88 -21.82
C GLN A 505 8.88 -46.62 -21.72
N GLY A 506 9.81 -46.43 -22.68
CA GLY A 506 11.21 -46.85 -22.58
C GLY A 506 12.24 -45.75 -22.24
N ILE A 507 11.88 -44.46 -22.30
CA ILE A 507 12.80 -43.33 -22.08
C ILE A 507 12.10 -42.22 -21.27
N THR A 508 12.63 -41.96 -20.08
CA THR A 508 12.29 -40.93 -19.09
C THR A 508 11.39 -39.76 -19.59
N THR A 509 10.07 -39.93 -19.50
CA THR A 509 8.99 -38.92 -19.35
C THR A 509 9.12 -37.58 -20.11
N VAL A 510 8.15 -37.22 -20.97
CA VAL A 510 8.09 -35.93 -21.72
C VAL A 510 8.74 -34.78 -20.96
N GLN A 511 10.02 -34.52 -21.22
CA GLN A 511 10.69 -33.33 -20.69
C GLN A 511 10.30 -32.14 -21.58
N CYS A 512 9.03 -31.74 -21.47
CA CYS A 512 8.61 -30.37 -21.73
C CYS A 512 9.46 -29.48 -20.84
N VAL A 513 10.60 -29.01 -21.38
CA VAL A 513 11.72 -28.44 -20.64
C VAL A 513 11.19 -27.42 -19.64
N SER A 514 11.18 -27.83 -18.36
CA SER A 514 10.45 -27.13 -17.31
C SER A 514 11.10 -25.77 -17.13
N CYS A 515 10.49 -24.73 -17.73
CA CYS A 515 11.14 -23.43 -17.88
C CYS A 515 11.65 -22.98 -16.50
N PRO A 516 12.98 -22.81 -16.34
CA PRO A 516 13.68 -23.07 -15.09
C PRO A 516 12.93 -22.50 -13.89
N SER A 517 12.46 -23.42 -13.04
CA SER A 517 11.68 -23.08 -11.86
C SER A 517 12.61 -22.33 -10.91
N ARG A 518 12.50 -21.00 -10.90
CA ARG A 518 13.38 -20.07 -10.16
C ARG A 518 13.86 -20.69 -8.86
N GLU A 519 15.17 -20.92 -8.82
CA GLU A 519 15.81 -21.67 -7.76
C GLU A 519 16.14 -20.77 -6.58
N HIS A 520 16.43 -21.41 -5.45
CA HIS A 520 17.02 -20.72 -4.30
C HIS A 520 18.53 -20.64 -4.50
N HIS A 521 19.07 -19.43 -4.47
CA HIS A 521 20.51 -19.19 -4.68
C HIS A 521 21.15 -18.50 -3.47
N LEU A 522 22.43 -18.79 -3.29
CA LEU A 522 23.31 -18.06 -2.37
C LEU A 522 23.69 -16.70 -2.96
N ILE A 523 24.01 -15.72 -2.11
CA ILE A 523 24.42 -14.39 -2.56
C ILE A 523 25.69 -14.46 -3.44
N SER A 524 26.61 -15.40 -3.16
CA SER A 524 27.79 -15.68 -3.99
C SER A 524 27.50 -16.25 -5.39
N GLU A 525 26.30 -16.77 -5.64
CA GLU A 525 25.92 -17.46 -6.89
C GLU A 525 25.15 -16.58 -7.87
N VAL A 526 24.65 -15.42 -7.42
CA VAL A 526 23.74 -14.60 -8.22
C VAL A 526 24.45 -13.59 -9.13
N THR A 527 24.04 -13.61 -10.40
CA THR A 527 24.53 -12.77 -11.50
C THR A 527 23.33 -12.28 -12.33
N PRO A 528 23.48 -11.28 -13.22
CA PRO A 528 22.40 -10.87 -14.13
C PRO A 528 21.89 -11.99 -15.04
N GLU A 529 22.71 -13.02 -15.26
CA GLU A 529 22.45 -14.19 -16.09
C GLU A 529 21.72 -15.33 -15.34
N THR A 530 21.70 -15.31 -14.00
CA THR A 530 21.07 -16.33 -13.14
C THR A 530 19.63 -16.63 -13.60
N SER A 531 19.29 -17.91 -13.76
CA SER A 531 18.06 -18.29 -14.46
C SER A 531 16.83 -18.24 -13.54
N PRO A 532 15.73 -17.55 -13.91
CA PRO A 532 15.52 -16.81 -15.15
C PRO A 532 15.88 -15.31 -15.06
N GLN A 533 16.69 -14.78 -15.97
CA GLN A 533 16.87 -13.32 -16.23
C GLN A 533 17.31 -12.48 -15.00
N GLY A 534 18.13 -13.07 -14.14
CA GLY A 534 18.63 -12.51 -12.89
C GLY A 534 17.66 -12.65 -11.71
N TYR A 535 16.51 -13.32 -11.87
CA TYR A 535 15.56 -13.54 -10.77
C TYR A 535 15.91 -14.80 -9.97
N PHE A 536 15.95 -14.68 -8.65
CA PHE A 536 16.27 -15.74 -7.70
C PHE A 536 15.36 -15.67 -6.46
N ASP A 537 15.26 -16.77 -5.72
CA ASP A 537 14.75 -16.77 -4.35
C ASP A 537 15.95 -16.85 -3.39
N CYS A 538 15.92 -16.17 -2.24
CA CYS A 538 16.99 -16.28 -1.24
C CYS A 538 16.48 -16.33 0.21
N THR A 539 17.40 -16.62 1.13
CA THR A 539 17.17 -16.60 2.57
C THR A 539 18.34 -15.87 3.21
N VAL A 540 18.05 -14.85 4.01
CA VAL A 540 19.03 -13.86 4.48
C VAL A 540 18.75 -13.44 5.92
N GLU A 541 19.77 -12.92 6.58
CA GLU A 541 19.65 -12.08 7.78
C GLU A 541 19.66 -10.60 7.38
N ILE A 542 18.77 -9.82 7.99
CA ILE A 542 18.71 -8.36 7.81
C ILE A 542 19.73 -7.73 8.74
N LEU A 543 20.72 -7.03 8.18
CA LEU A 543 21.76 -6.34 8.94
C LEU A 543 21.37 -4.88 9.22
N HIS A 544 20.83 -4.19 8.22
CA HIS A 544 20.42 -2.79 8.33
C HIS A 544 19.29 -2.45 7.34
N SER A 545 18.44 -1.49 7.69
CA SER A 545 17.35 -0.98 6.84
C SER A 545 17.45 0.54 6.76
N TYR A 546 17.55 1.07 5.55
CA TYR A 546 17.61 2.51 5.29
C TYR A 546 16.33 2.96 4.58
N GLU A 547 15.48 3.70 5.28
CA GLU A 547 14.31 4.33 4.69
C GLU A 547 14.73 5.52 3.80
N ASN A 548 14.31 5.47 2.54
CA ASN A 548 14.53 6.55 1.59
C ASN A 548 13.19 7.28 1.41
N THR A 549 13.14 8.59 1.60
CA THR A 549 11.87 9.35 1.51
C THR A 549 11.33 9.43 0.09
N SER A 550 12.20 9.57 -0.91
CA SER A 550 11.83 9.76 -2.33
C SER A 550 12.09 8.55 -3.24
N GLY A 551 12.83 7.55 -2.78
CA GLY A 551 13.24 6.38 -3.56
C GLY A 551 12.75 5.03 -2.98
N PRO A 552 13.32 3.89 -3.45
CA PRO A 552 13.14 2.61 -2.79
C PRO A 552 13.88 2.58 -1.44
N ASN A 553 13.30 1.89 -0.46
CA ASN A 553 14.01 1.64 0.80
C ASN A 553 15.12 0.61 0.55
N THR A 554 16.25 0.74 1.21
CA THR A 554 17.43 -0.11 0.98
C THR A 554 17.65 -1.02 2.17
N LEU A 555 17.56 -2.33 1.95
CA LEU A 555 18.01 -3.32 2.91
C LEU A 555 19.46 -3.70 2.64
N TYR A 556 20.22 -3.85 3.70
CA TYR A 556 21.51 -4.51 3.70
C TYR A 556 21.35 -5.86 4.39
N VAL A 557 21.66 -6.92 3.65
CA VAL A 557 21.38 -8.30 4.07
C VAL A 557 22.61 -9.19 3.89
N THR A 558 22.66 -10.32 4.58
CA THR A 558 23.68 -11.34 4.33
C THR A 558 23.10 -12.74 4.43
N ASP A 559 23.69 -13.68 3.69
CA ASP A 559 23.50 -15.11 3.87
C ASP A 559 24.80 -15.80 4.31
N TYR A 560 25.82 -15.01 4.68
CA TYR A 560 27.19 -15.40 5.00
C TYR A 560 27.96 -16.05 3.82
N THR A 561 27.70 -15.58 2.60
CA THR A 561 28.55 -15.82 1.41
C THR A 561 29.05 -14.50 0.78
N VAL A 562 30.18 -14.55 0.07
CA VAL A 562 30.81 -13.38 -0.58
C VAL A 562 30.42 -13.35 -2.05
N ASN A 563 29.86 -12.23 -2.53
CA ASN A 563 29.74 -11.96 -3.96
C ASN A 563 30.84 -10.97 -4.38
N PRO A 564 31.83 -11.34 -5.20
CA PRO A 564 32.96 -10.50 -5.55
C PRO A 564 32.59 -9.29 -6.43
N HIS A 565 31.34 -9.21 -6.91
CA HIS A 565 30.81 -8.09 -7.69
C HIS A 565 29.82 -7.22 -6.89
N ALA A 566 29.49 -7.57 -5.64
CA ALA A 566 28.71 -6.70 -4.77
C ALA A 566 29.57 -5.55 -4.22
N LYS A 567 28.98 -4.37 -4.02
CA LYS A 567 29.66 -3.19 -3.47
C LYS A 567 29.65 -3.25 -1.93
N PRO A 568 30.80 -3.43 -1.24
CA PRO A 568 30.81 -3.50 0.22
C PRO A 568 30.34 -2.18 0.85
N PRO A 569 29.47 -2.21 1.88
CA PRO A 569 29.04 -0.99 2.56
C PRO A 569 30.17 -0.38 3.38
N GLN A 570 30.47 0.89 3.16
CA GLN A 570 31.44 1.67 3.96
C GLN A 570 30.76 2.38 5.15
N ALA A 571 29.70 1.78 5.69
CA ALA A 571 28.91 2.36 6.78
C ALA A 571 29.44 1.92 8.16
N ASN A 572 29.38 2.81 9.14
CA ASN A 572 29.90 2.60 10.50
C ASN A 572 29.23 1.44 11.28
N TRP A 573 28.02 1.02 10.91
CA TRP A 573 27.36 -0.16 11.48
C TRP A 573 27.90 -1.49 10.91
N CYS A 574 28.66 -1.47 9.81
CA CYS A 574 29.22 -2.66 9.20
C CYS A 574 30.72 -2.77 9.51
N SER A 575 31.13 -3.89 10.10
CA SER A 575 32.56 -4.17 10.27
C SER A 575 33.21 -4.44 8.91
N SER A 576 34.50 -4.12 8.78
CA SER A 576 35.29 -4.37 7.58
C SER A 576 35.25 -5.83 7.13
N GLU A 577 35.28 -6.75 8.08
CA GLU A 577 35.26 -8.20 7.91
C GLU A 577 33.90 -8.70 7.42
N LEU A 578 32.80 -8.11 7.93
CA LEU A 578 31.44 -8.42 7.49
C LEU A 578 31.12 -7.81 6.13
N SER A 579 31.70 -6.65 5.77
CA SER A 579 31.32 -5.87 4.59
C SER A 579 31.35 -6.65 3.26
N ALA A 580 32.29 -7.60 3.10
CA ALA A 580 32.41 -8.45 1.92
C ALA A 580 31.27 -9.47 1.76
N TYR A 581 30.51 -9.71 2.83
CA TYR A 581 29.38 -10.64 2.89
C TYR A 581 28.02 -9.91 2.81
N VAL A 582 28.01 -8.58 2.71
CA VAL A 582 26.78 -7.79 2.68
C VAL A 582 26.32 -7.53 1.26
N PHE A 583 25.03 -7.79 1.02
CA PHE A 583 24.37 -7.51 -0.24
C PHE A 583 23.32 -6.41 -0.07
N LYS A 584 23.32 -5.43 -0.97
CA LYS A 584 22.30 -4.38 -1.04
C LYS A 584 21.07 -4.91 -1.77
N ILE A 585 19.88 -4.79 -1.19
CA ILE A 585 18.60 -5.04 -1.87
C ILE A 585 17.72 -3.79 -1.83
N GLU A 586 17.30 -3.32 -3.00
CA GLU A 586 16.33 -2.23 -3.13
C GLU A 586 14.89 -2.75 -3.07
N MET A 587 14.10 -2.15 -2.20
CA MET A 587 12.73 -2.54 -1.89
C MET A 587 11.76 -1.53 -2.51
N TRP A 588 11.07 -1.96 -3.58
CA TRP A 588 10.21 -1.13 -4.42
C TRP A 588 8.72 -1.47 -4.24
N ASP A 589 7.85 -0.52 -4.58
CA ASP A 589 6.38 -0.64 -4.50
C ASP A 589 5.94 -1.16 -3.11
N ASP A 590 5.14 -2.24 -3.06
CA ASP A 590 4.70 -2.92 -1.84
C ASP A 590 5.89 -3.31 -0.94
N ALA A 591 7.05 -3.66 -1.52
CA ALA A 591 8.23 -4.08 -0.77
C ALA A 591 8.86 -2.94 0.03
N ARG A 592 8.68 -1.68 -0.39
CA ARG A 592 9.11 -0.52 0.40
C ARG A 592 8.41 -0.49 1.77
N LEU A 593 7.11 -0.78 1.81
CA LEU A 593 6.33 -0.86 3.05
C LEU A 593 6.73 -2.06 3.91
N LEU A 594 7.07 -3.19 3.28
CA LEU A 594 7.58 -4.37 3.99
C LEU A 594 8.97 -4.11 4.61
N ALA A 595 9.84 -3.34 3.94
CA ALA A 595 11.17 -3.01 4.45
C ALA A 595 11.13 -2.24 5.79
N ASN A 596 10.04 -1.51 6.06
CA ASN A 596 9.83 -0.80 7.32
C ASN A 596 9.39 -1.71 8.47
N THR A 597 8.98 -2.96 8.20
CA THR A 597 8.66 -3.95 9.24
C THR A 597 9.82 -4.92 9.49
N MET A 598 10.84 -4.95 8.63
CA MET A 598 12.05 -5.76 8.81
C MET A 598 13.03 -5.08 9.77
N GLN A 599 13.49 -5.82 10.79
CA GLN A 599 14.40 -5.29 11.82
C GLN A 599 15.82 -5.90 11.73
N PRO A 600 16.87 -5.16 12.12
CA PRO A 600 18.22 -5.72 12.27
C PRO A 600 18.27 -6.95 13.18
N GLY A 601 18.91 -8.01 12.69
CA GLY A 601 19.01 -9.32 13.33
C GLY A 601 17.84 -10.28 13.05
N GLU A 602 16.92 -9.93 12.15
CA GLU A 602 15.85 -10.84 11.71
C GLU A 602 16.24 -11.70 10.51
N PHE A 603 15.76 -12.93 10.47
CA PHE A 603 15.91 -13.82 9.32
C PHE A 603 14.66 -13.77 8.43
N TRP A 604 14.86 -13.70 7.11
CA TRP A 604 13.78 -13.57 6.13
C TRP A 604 14.04 -14.44 4.90
N SER A 605 12.97 -15.05 4.38
CA SER A 605 12.96 -15.64 3.03
C SER A 605 12.43 -14.60 2.05
N LEU A 606 13.23 -14.26 1.04
CA LEU A 606 12.94 -13.22 0.04
C LEU A 606 12.86 -13.86 -1.36
N PRO A 607 11.69 -14.39 -1.76
CA PRO A 607 11.49 -14.95 -3.09
C PRO A 607 11.24 -13.86 -4.14
N ASN A 608 11.58 -14.15 -5.39
CA ASN A 608 11.44 -13.23 -6.52
C ASN A 608 12.26 -11.93 -6.39
N ALA A 609 13.41 -12.02 -5.71
CA ALA A 609 14.46 -11.00 -5.82
C ALA A 609 15.06 -11.03 -7.23
N ARG A 610 15.62 -9.91 -7.69
CA ARG A 610 16.31 -9.84 -8.99
C ARG A 610 17.67 -9.15 -8.85
N VAL A 611 18.74 -9.79 -9.30
CA VAL A 611 20.03 -9.12 -9.49
C VAL A 611 19.91 -8.05 -10.56
N ARG A 612 20.59 -6.94 -10.31
CA ARG A 612 20.83 -5.83 -11.22
C ARG A 612 22.26 -5.36 -11.08
N THR A 613 22.81 -4.88 -12.18
CA THR A 613 24.06 -4.15 -12.23
C THR A 613 23.78 -2.65 -12.07
N ASP A 614 24.57 -1.93 -11.27
CA ASP A 614 24.55 -0.47 -11.20
C ASP A 614 25.52 0.17 -12.22
N PRO A 615 25.54 1.51 -12.38
CA PRO A 615 26.44 2.17 -13.35
C PRO A 615 27.94 1.97 -13.06
N ASP A 616 28.31 1.64 -11.82
CA ASP A 616 29.68 1.33 -11.41
C ASP A 616 30.03 -0.16 -11.66
N ASN A 617 29.15 -0.90 -12.35
CA ASN A 617 29.22 -2.34 -12.60
C ASN A 617 29.12 -3.25 -11.35
N HIS A 618 28.55 -2.77 -10.24
CA HIS A 618 28.33 -3.60 -9.04
C HIS A 618 26.95 -4.24 -9.02
N LEU A 619 26.87 -5.45 -8.45
CA LEU A 619 25.62 -6.19 -8.28
C LEU A 619 24.86 -5.76 -7.02
N HIS A 620 23.55 -5.57 -7.18
CA HIS A 620 22.57 -5.35 -6.12
C HIS A 620 21.27 -6.09 -6.43
N GLY A 621 20.50 -6.41 -5.40
CA GLY A 621 19.16 -6.97 -5.54
C GLY A 621 18.10 -5.89 -5.74
N LYS A 622 17.00 -6.25 -6.38
CA LYS A 622 15.73 -5.53 -6.38
C LYS A 622 14.59 -6.48 -6.03
N LEU A 623 13.74 -6.10 -5.09
CA LEU A 623 12.50 -6.82 -4.75
C LEU A 623 11.28 -5.93 -4.95
N VAL A 624 10.17 -6.56 -5.36
CA VAL A 624 8.88 -5.90 -5.65
C VAL A 624 7.68 -6.70 -5.10
N GLU A 625 7.77 -8.04 -5.04
CA GLU A 625 6.68 -8.90 -4.56
C GLU A 625 6.81 -9.24 -3.06
N THR A 626 5.92 -8.69 -2.25
CA THR A 626 5.89 -8.93 -0.79
C THR A 626 5.17 -10.19 -0.36
N HIS A 627 4.06 -10.54 -1.03
CA HIS A 627 3.08 -11.55 -0.59
C HIS A 627 3.61 -12.99 -0.39
N LYS A 628 4.87 -13.26 -0.75
CA LYS A 628 5.57 -14.54 -0.51
C LYS A 628 6.79 -14.40 0.43
N SER A 629 7.21 -13.17 0.73
CA SER A 629 8.31 -12.91 1.66
C SER A 629 7.85 -13.25 3.08
N LYS A 630 8.59 -14.11 3.78
CA LYS A 630 8.22 -14.60 5.12
C LYS A 630 9.37 -14.37 6.09
N LYS A 631 9.08 -13.76 7.24
CA LYS A 631 9.96 -13.78 8.41
C LYS A 631 10.14 -15.23 8.88
N LEU A 632 11.37 -15.58 9.21
CA LEU A 632 11.77 -16.89 9.68
C LEU A 632 12.04 -16.80 11.18
N ASP A 633 11.35 -17.62 11.96
CA ASP A 633 11.55 -17.74 13.40
C ASP A 633 12.64 -18.79 13.65
N GLU A 634 13.61 -18.49 14.51
CA GLU A 634 14.63 -19.44 14.96
C GLU A 634 14.00 -20.71 15.55
N ALA A 635 12.84 -20.62 16.19
CA ALA A 635 12.08 -21.77 16.68
C ALA A 635 11.60 -22.71 15.54
N GLU A 636 11.45 -22.22 14.31
CA GLU A 636 11.10 -23.02 13.13
C GLU A 636 12.31 -23.60 12.36
N HIS A 637 13.55 -23.48 12.89
CA HIS A 637 14.78 -23.85 12.16
C HIS A 637 14.80 -25.27 11.58
N GLY A 638 14.04 -26.21 12.15
CA GLY A 638 13.94 -27.59 11.67
C GLY A 638 13.13 -27.76 10.37
N LYS A 639 12.31 -26.79 9.97
CA LYS A 639 11.37 -26.91 8.84
C LYS A 639 11.91 -26.41 7.50
N ASN A 640 12.86 -25.47 7.49
CA ASN A 640 13.37 -24.84 6.27
C ASN A 640 14.85 -25.17 6.05
N LEU A 641 15.14 -25.91 4.97
CA LEU A 641 16.48 -26.35 4.60
C LEU A 641 17.47 -25.19 4.40
N HIS A 642 17.05 -24.14 3.69
CA HIS A 642 17.88 -22.98 3.35
C HIS A 642 18.16 -22.12 4.58
N PHE A 643 17.18 -22.02 5.50
CA PHE A 643 17.37 -21.33 6.77
C PHE A 643 18.36 -22.07 7.68
N ARG A 644 18.26 -23.40 7.79
CA ARG A 644 19.25 -24.20 8.52
C ARG A 644 20.65 -24.01 7.94
N ALA A 645 20.78 -24.02 6.60
CA ALA A 645 22.04 -23.78 5.91
C ALA A 645 22.61 -22.36 6.17
N LEU A 646 21.75 -21.33 6.28
CA LEU A 646 22.19 -19.99 6.67
C LEU A 646 22.72 -19.97 8.11
N LEU A 647 22.03 -20.58 9.07
CA LEU A 647 22.49 -20.65 10.47
C LEU A 647 23.81 -21.42 10.59
N GLU A 648 24.00 -22.48 9.80
CA GLU A 648 25.27 -23.20 9.69
C GLU A 648 26.40 -22.33 9.11
N ARG A 649 26.12 -21.43 8.16
CA ARG A 649 27.12 -20.48 7.62
C ARG A 649 27.41 -19.32 8.57
N LYS A 650 26.40 -18.76 9.25
CA LYS A 650 26.57 -17.76 10.32
C LYS A 650 27.55 -18.26 11.37
N LYS A 651 27.30 -19.47 11.90
CA LYS A 651 28.18 -20.11 12.89
C LYS A 651 29.61 -20.31 12.36
N LYS A 652 29.79 -20.63 11.08
CA LYS A 652 31.13 -20.76 10.46
C LYS A 652 31.84 -19.41 10.32
N PHE A 653 31.12 -18.33 10.00
CA PHE A 653 31.66 -16.97 9.95
C PHE A 653 32.11 -16.48 11.34
N GLU A 654 31.26 -16.68 12.34
CA GLU A 654 31.56 -16.40 13.76
C GLU A 654 32.78 -17.19 14.27
N GLN A 655 32.89 -18.48 13.92
CA GLN A 655 34.02 -19.34 14.31
C GLN A 655 35.31 -19.10 13.51
N GLY A 656 35.20 -18.70 12.24
CA GLY A 656 36.32 -18.60 11.29
C GLY A 656 37.16 -17.33 11.40
N GLY A 657 36.98 -16.53 12.45
CA GLY A 657 37.63 -15.21 12.57
C GLY A 657 37.01 -14.14 11.66
N GLY A 658 35.84 -14.38 11.06
CA GLY A 658 35.04 -13.34 10.39
C GLY A 658 34.59 -12.25 11.36
N VAL A 659 34.57 -12.54 12.67
CA VAL A 659 34.47 -11.56 13.75
C VAL A 659 35.81 -11.55 14.53
N SER A 660 36.87 -11.03 13.93
CA SER A 660 38.22 -10.96 14.53
C SER A 660 38.37 -9.87 15.59
N SER A 661 37.54 -9.92 16.64
CA SER A 661 37.71 -9.18 17.91
C SER A 661 37.86 -7.65 17.81
N SER A 662 37.46 -7.05 16.69
CA SER A 662 37.62 -5.63 16.35
C SER A 662 36.47 -4.75 16.88
N SER A 663 35.26 -5.32 17.01
CA SER A 663 34.39 -4.92 18.13
C SER A 663 35.14 -5.29 19.39
N ALA A 664 35.74 -4.28 20.03
CA ALA A 664 36.66 -4.46 21.16
C ALA A 664 36.00 -5.39 22.18
N ARG A 665 36.68 -6.49 22.52
CA ARG A 665 36.07 -7.63 23.21
C ARG A 665 35.67 -7.25 24.64
N PHE A 666 34.48 -6.68 24.77
CA PHE A 666 33.92 -6.19 26.01
C PHE A 666 33.60 -7.39 26.91
N ASP A 667 34.38 -7.54 27.98
CA ASP A 667 34.24 -8.66 28.90
C ASP A 667 32.84 -8.71 29.52
N THR A 668 32.34 -9.93 29.77
CA THR A 668 31.19 -10.10 30.66
C THR A 668 31.63 -9.74 32.07
N LYS A 669 31.26 -8.55 32.53
CA LYS A 669 31.51 -8.03 33.88
C LYS A 669 30.24 -8.16 34.74
N LEU A 670 30.40 -8.32 36.04
CA LEU A 670 29.32 -8.03 36.98
C LEU A 670 29.17 -6.53 37.16
N ILE A 671 28.02 -6.08 37.65
CA ILE A 671 27.76 -4.65 37.88
C ILE A 671 28.74 -4.10 38.94
N GLU A 672 29.12 -4.90 39.95
CA GLU A 672 30.18 -4.58 40.93
C GLU A 672 31.61 -4.52 40.35
N ASP A 673 31.89 -5.17 39.21
CA ASP A 673 33.22 -5.20 38.58
C ASP A 673 33.48 -4.00 37.63
N VAL A 674 32.50 -3.13 37.43
CA VAL A 674 32.63 -1.98 36.53
C VAL A 674 33.18 -0.77 37.29
N ASP A 675 34.43 -0.46 36.98
CA ASP A 675 35.11 0.77 37.33
C ASP A 675 34.44 1.98 36.67
N GLY A 676 34.23 3.08 37.40
CA GLY A 676 33.61 4.33 36.91
C GLY A 676 34.36 5.08 35.80
N ALA A 677 35.41 4.48 35.24
CA ALA A 677 35.91 4.83 33.93
C ALA A 677 34.84 4.55 32.85
N VAL A 678 34.93 5.21 31.70
CA VAL A 678 33.93 5.09 30.64
C VAL A 678 34.18 3.83 29.79
N ALA A 679 33.99 2.66 30.41
CA ALA A 679 34.08 1.35 29.79
C ALA A 679 32.75 0.93 29.14
N PHE A 680 32.87 0.11 28.09
CA PHE A 680 31.77 -0.72 27.59
C PHE A 680 32.01 -2.16 28.08
N PHE A 681 30.94 -2.85 28.47
CA PHE A 681 31.00 -4.23 28.99
C PHE A 681 29.80 -5.05 28.48
N HIS A 682 29.74 -6.33 28.84
CA HIS A 682 28.54 -7.16 28.72
C HIS A 682 28.07 -7.56 30.12
N CYS A 683 26.76 -7.71 30.34
CA CYS A 683 26.23 -8.20 31.60
C CYS A 683 24.95 -9.02 31.40
N THR A 684 24.72 -9.98 32.28
CA THR A 684 23.49 -10.80 32.31
C THR A 684 22.70 -10.44 33.56
N VAL A 685 21.51 -9.86 33.35
CA VAL A 685 20.71 -9.16 34.38
C VAL A 685 19.27 -9.67 34.41
N GLU A 686 18.61 -9.48 35.54
CA GLU A 686 17.16 -9.51 35.65
C GLU A 686 16.60 -8.11 35.47
N LEU A 687 15.57 -7.98 34.63
CA LEU A 687 14.85 -6.73 34.41
C LEU A 687 13.84 -6.52 35.55
N LEU A 688 14.01 -5.46 36.32
CA LEU A 688 13.13 -5.13 37.44
C LEU A 688 11.93 -4.28 37.00
N HIS A 689 12.16 -3.28 36.15
CA HIS A 689 11.11 -2.37 35.68
C HIS A 689 11.48 -1.71 34.34
N VAL A 690 10.47 -1.20 33.63
CA VAL A 690 10.59 -0.44 32.37
C VAL A 690 9.75 0.83 32.53
N ASP A 691 10.37 1.99 32.37
CA ASP A 691 9.68 3.28 32.26
C ASP A 691 9.66 3.76 30.81
N LEU A 692 8.50 4.27 30.39
CA LEU A 692 8.15 4.68 29.04
C LEU A 692 7.50 6.07 29.03
N ALA A 693 7.87 6.94 29.99
CA ALA A 693 7.40 8.30 30.12
C ALA A 693 7.36 9.08 28.77
N PRO A 694 6.18 9.53 28.31
CA PRO A 694 6.01 10.05 26.95
C PRO A 694 6.61 11.45 26.79
N GLY A 695 7.83 11.49 26.25
CA GLY A 695 8.61 12.71 26.00
C GLY A 695 10.01 12.67 26.62
N GLU A 696 10.27 11.73 27.53
CA GLU A 696 11.54 11.60 28.25
C GLU A 696 12.42 10.48 27.65
N GLU A 697 13.59 10.26 28.20
CA GLU A 697 14.46 9.12 27.84
C GLU A 697 13.77 7.81 28.31
N SER A 698 13.80 6.71 27.53
CA SER A 698 13.21 5.44 28.03
C SER A 698 14.20 4.78 28.97
N VAL A 699 13.74 4.28 30.11
CA VAL A 699 14.62 3.81 31.19
C VAL A 699 14.26 2.37 31.58
N VAL A 700 15.27 1.52 31.74
CA VAL A 700 15.10 0.16 32.27
C VAL A 700 15.91 -0.03 33.55
N TYR A 701 15.26 -0.51 34.60
CA TYR A 701 15.87 -0.78 35.90
C TYR A 701 16.26 -2.25 35.97
N VAL A 702 17.52 -2.55 36.27
CA VAL A 702 18.09 -3.90 36.15
C VAL A 702 18.93 -4.27 37.37
N THR A 703 19.12 -5.56 37.61
CA THR A 703 20.09 -6.05 38.59
C THR A 703 20.71 -7.37 38.16
N ASP A 704 22.00 -7.56 38.45
CA ASP A 704 22.65 -8.88 38.42
C ASP A 704 22.79 -9.50 39.82
N TYR A 705 22.17 -8.87 40.83
CA TYR A 705 22.29 -9.14 42.28
C TYR A 705 23.69 -8.87 42.88
N THR A 706 24.45 -7.97 42.27
CA THR A 706 25.66 -7.35 42.88
C THR A 706 25.41 -5.89 43.28
N PHE A 707 26.34 -5.27 44.01
CA PHE A 707 26.22 -3.89 44.47
C PHE A 707 27.44 -3.06 44.08
N ASN A 708 27.22 -2.08 43.20
CA ASN A 708 28.23 -1.08 42.86
C ASN A 708 27.89 0.26 43.57
N PRO A 709 28.73 0.75 44.50
CA PRO A 709 28.48 2.02 45.20
C PRO A 709 28.52 3.24 44.28
N GLU A 710 29.20 3.18 43.13
CA GLU A 710 29.27 4.28 42.16
C GLU A 710 27.97 4.42 41.34
N LEU A 711 27.10 3.41 41.33
CA LEU A 711 25.77 3.44 40.70
C LEU A 711 24.65 3.85 41.65
N PHE A 712 24.94 4.06 42.94
CA PHE A 712 23.92 4.30 43.95
C PHE A 712 23.52 5.78 44.03
N ASN A 713 22.47 6.17 43.30
CA ASN A 713 21.71 7.38 43.59
C ASN A 713 20.89 7.14 44.88
N PRO A 714 21.09 7.87 45.99
CA PRO A 714 20.32 7.65 47.23
C PRO A 714 18.81 7.96 47.10
N THR A 715 18.38 8.50 45.95
CA THR A 715 16.97 8.78 45.62
C THR A 715 16.26 7.59 44.96
N GLU A 716 17.00 6.61 44.42
CA GLU A 716 16.46 5.55 43.55
C GLU A 716 17.08 4.17 43.89
N PRO A 717 16.27 3.10 44.08
CA PRO A 717 16.74 1.89 44.76
C PRO A 717 17.48 0.86 43.89
N ALA A 718 17.67 1.10 42.59
CA ALA A 718 18.27 0.14 41.66
C ALA A 718 19.03 0.82 40.51
N PRO A 719 20.09 0.20 39.95
CA PRO A 719 20.74 0.69 38.74
C PRO A 719 19.77 0.75 37.56
N TRP A 720 19.85 1.85 36.79
CA TRP A 720 19.06 2.02 35.58
C TRP A 720 19.92 2.25 34.34
N ILE A 721 19.36 1.90 33.19
CA ILE A 721 19.95 2.06 31.87
C ILE A 721 19.02 2.96 31.04
N VAL A 722 19.58 4.06 30.55
CA VAL A 722 18.95 4.94 29.57
C VAL A 722 19.05 4.31 28.19
N LEU A 723 17.91 4.12 27.53
CA LEU A 723 17.77 3.52 26.21
C LEU A 723 17.57 4.58 25.12
N GLU A 724 18.44 4.54 24.13
CA GLU A 724 18.48 5.46 22.98
C GLU A 724 18.26 4.70 21.66
N ASP A 725 18.08 5.45 20.57
CA ASP A 725 17.97 4.95 19.20
C ASP A 725 17.00 3.75 19.08
N GLY A 726 17.36 2.69 18.33
CA GLY A 726 16.58 1.45 18.25
C GLY A 726 16.31 0.76 19.59
N GLN A 727 17.13 0.95 20.64
CA GLN A 727 16.85 0.36 21.96
C GLN A 727 15.62 1.00 22.60
N LYS A 728 15.39 2.28 22.37
CA LYS A 728 14.22 3.03 22.89
C LYS A 728 12.89 2.43 22.41
N GLY A 729 12.86 1.89 21.19
CA GLY A 729 11.72 1.14 20.65
C GLY A 729 11.56 -0.23 21.32
N ARG A 730 12.65 -1.02 21.33
CA ARG A 730 12.72 -2.39 21.90
C ARG A 730 12.28 -2.46 23.37
N ALA A 731 12.42 -1.37 24.13
CA ALA A 731 11.99 -1.25 25.53
C ALA A 731 10.56 -1.75 25.80
N ARG A 732 9.65 -1.59 24.83
CA ARG A 732 8.22 -1.95 24.95
C ARG A 732 7.95 -3.45 24.98
N ASP A 733 8.86 -4.25 24.43
CA ASP A 733 8.70 -5.71 24.32
C ASP A 733 9.25 -6.43 25.56
N LEU A 734 10.00 -5.72 26.41
CA LEU A 734 10.71 -6.30 27.55
C LEU A 734 9.77 -6.60 28.73
N GLN A 735 9.94 -7.77 29.33
CA GLN A 735 9.08 -8.28 30.41
C GLN A 735 9.81 -8.20 31.77
N PRO A 736 9.30 -7.44 32.75
CA PRO A 736 9.82 -7.46 34.12
C PRO A 736 9.83 -8.87 34.73
N GLY A 737 10.89 -9.19 35.47
CA GLY A 737 11.17 -10.52 36.03
C GLY A 737 11.86 -11.49 35.05
N ALA A 738 11.94 -11.18 33.75
CA ALA A 738 12.71 -11.97 32.79
C ALA A 738 14.20 -11.60 32.81
N MET A 739 15.03 -12.54 32.36
CA MET A 739 16.49 -12.40 32.33
C MET A 739 16.97 -12.03 30.93
N TYR A 740 17.86 -11.05 30.86
CA TYR A 740 18.38 -10.49 29.62
C TYR A 740 19.89 -10.41 29.67
N ARG A 741 20.52 -10.77 28.55
CA ARG A 741 21.91 -10.47 28.26
C ARG A 741 21.97 -9.12 27.55
N ILE A 742 22.65 -8.15 28.15
CA ILE A 742 22.86 -6.82 27.59
C ILE A 742 24.30 -6.73 27.10
N LYS A 743 24.46 -6.45 25.80
CA LYS A 743 25.74 -6.25 25.12
C LYS A 743 26.05 -4.75 24.98
N ASN A 744 27.32 -4.41 24.87
CA ASN A 744 27.80 -3.03 24.65
C ASN A 744 27.24 -2.00 25.65
N LEU A 745 26.97 -2.40 26.90
CA LEU A 745 26.49 -1.48 27.93
C LEU A 745 27.61 -0.55 28.36
N ARG A 746 27.36 0.77 28.38
CA ARG A 746 28.32 1.80 28.76
C ARG A 746 27.89 2.47 30.06
N LEU A 747 28.78 2.58 31.04
CA LEU A 747 28.54 3.47 32.19
C LEU A 747 28.94 4.91 31.85
N ILE A 748 28.15 5.87 32.33
CA ILE A 748 28.42 7.30 32.22
C ILE A 748 28.08 8.02 33.53
N THR A 749 29.01 8.84 34.02
CA THR A 749 28.76 9.87 35.05
C THR A 749 28.26 11.16 34.39
N ARG A 750 27.07 11.66 34.74
CA ARG A 750 26.60 13.00 34.33
C ARG A 750 27.14 14.06 35.30
N ILE A 751 27.79 15.11 34.80
CA ILE A 751 28.30 16.21 35.63
C ILE A 751 27.15 16.84 36.42
N GLY A 752 27.27 16.87 37.75
CA GLY A 752 26.23 17.39 38.67
C GLY A 752 25.25 16.34 39.19
N VAL A 753 25.23 15.12 38.64
CA VAL A 753 24.47 13.98 39.19
C VAL A 753 25.41 13.15 40.09
N LYS A 754 24.91 12.71 41.25
CA LYS A 754 25.64 11.76 42.09
C LYS A 754 25.36 10.33 41.61
N GLY A 755 26.39 9.73 41.01
CA GLY A 755 26.38 8.36 40.51
C GLY A 755 26.61 8.27 39.00
N ALA A 756 27.09 7.11 38.55
CA ALA A 756 27.01 6.70 37.17
C ALA A 756 25.67 5.97 36.90
N PHE A 757 25.29 5.90 35.63
CA PHE A 757 24.12 5.15 35.15
C PHE A 757 24.48 4.49 33.81
N GLY A 758 23.71 3.47 33.42
CA GLY A 758 23.91 2.80 32.14
C GLY A 758 23.37 3.62 30.97
N ARG A 759 24.04 3.57 29.82
CA ARG A 759 23.54 4.09 28.55
C ARG A 759 23.68 3.02 27.46
N LEU A 760 22.62 2.81 26.69
CA LEU A 760 22.54 1.81 25.64
C LEU A 760 21.83 2.40 24.41
N GLY A 761 22.58 2.63 23.34
CA GLY A 761 22.10 3.18 22.07
C GLY A 761 22.51 2.35 20.86
N GLY A 762 22.32 2.88 19.66
CA GLY A 762 22.45 2.16 18.40
C GLY A 762 21.27 1.26 18.07
N ASP A 763 21.19 0.79 16.82
CA ASP A 763 20.02 0.07 16.28
C ASP A 763 20.14 -1.46 16.34
N GLU A 764 21.30 -2.00 16.71
CA GLU A 764 21.57 -3.43 16.89
C GLU A 764 20.64 -4.09 17.93
N ARG A 765 20.59 -5.42 18.01
CA ARG A 765 19.88 -6.11 19.09
C ARG A 765 20.78 -6.31 20.31
N LEU A 766 21.00 -5.23 21.06
CA LEU A 766 21.87 -5.24 22.24
C LEU A 766 21.23 -5.86 23.48
N ILE A 767 19.91 -5.78 23.62
CA ILE A 767 19.12 -6.49 24.64
C ILE A 767 18.60 -7.81 24.05
N ILE A 768 19.10 -8.92 24.58
CA ILE A 768 18.76 -10.29 24.15
C ILE A 768 18.15 -11.03 25.33
N ALA A 769 17.01 -11.71 25.13
CA ALA A 769 16.44 -12.58 26.16
C ALA A 769 17.35 -13.81 26.35
N ALA A 770 17.74 -14.10 27.59
CA ALA A 770 18.66 -15.20 27.87
C ALA A 770 17.91 -16.54 27.78
N ASP A 771 18.33 -17.40 26.84
CA ASP A 771 17.75 -18.73 26.61
C ASP A 771 18.30 -19.77 27.62
N ASP A 772 17.58 -20.88 27.78
CA ASP A 772 17.99 -22.07 28.55
C ASP A 772 19.31 -22.70 28.04
N ARG A 773 19.89 -22.19 26.94
CA ARG A 773 21.22 -22.55 26.42
C ARG A 773 22.36 -21.71 26.97
N GLU A 774 22.14 -20.46 27.41
CA GLU A 774 23.16 -19.59 28.03
C GLU A 774 23.38 -19.94 29.52
N LYS A 775 23.55 -21.24 29.79
CA LYS A 775 23.37 -21.81 31.14
C LYS A 775 24.27 -21.24 32.21
N GLU A 776 25.53 -20.93 31.90
CA GLU A 776 26.52 -20.55 32.92
C GLU A 776 26.24 -19.14 33.47
N ASP A 777 26.09 -18.14 32.60
CA ASP A 777 25.74 -16.76 33.01
C ASP A 777 24.38 -16.70 33.72
N VAL A 778 23.37 -17.41 33.21
CA VAL A 778 22.01 -17.46 33.79
C VAL A 778 22.02 -18.20 35.14
N GLN A 779 22.78 -19.29 35.28
CA GLN A 779 22.94 -19.97 36.57
C GLN A 779 23.73 -19.13 37.58
N ALA A 780 24.76 -18.39 37.15
CA ALA A 780 25.49 -17.47 38.02
C ALA A 780 24.57 -16.35 38.52
N LEU A 781 23.75 -15.75 37.65
CA LEU A 781 22.71 -14.79 38.03
C LEU A 781 21.70 -15.39 39.02
N LEU A 782 21.19 -16.60 38.76
CA LEU A 782 20.29 -17.32 39.67
C LEU A 782 20.93 -17.68 41.02
N GLN A 783 22.24 -17.95 41.04
CA GLN A 783 22.99 -18.18 42.28
C GLN A 783 23.15 -16.89 43.09
N ARG A 784 23.51 -15.76 42.45
CA ARG A 784 23.55 -14.44 43.11
C ARG A 784 22.17 -14.04 43.64
N LYS A 785 21.10 -14.24 42.87
CA LYS A 785 19.70 -14.04 43.30
C LYS A 785 19.35 -14.85 44.55
N LYS A 786 19.80 -16.11 44.64
CA LYS A 786 19.60 -16.97 45.83
C LYS A 786 20.43 -16.50 47.03
N LYS A 787 21.70 -16.14 46.82
CA LYS A 787 22.60 -15.60 47.85
C LYS A 787 22.01 -14.31 48.45
N TRP A 788 21.68 -13.33 47.62
CA TRP A 788 21.08 -12.06 48.03
C TRP A 788 19.79 -12.25 48.83
N LYS A 789 18.91 -13.17 48.43
CA LYS A 789 17.69 -13.51 49.20
C LYS A 789 17.98 -14.13 50.57
N LEU A 790 19.09 -14.83 50.75
CA LEU A 790 19.52 -15.36 52.05
C LEU A 790 20.13 -14.27 52.93
N GLU A 791 20.91 -13.36 52.35
CA GLU A 791 21.53 -12.23 53.05
C GLU A 791 20.47 -11.24 53.55
N MET A 792 19.50 -10.85 52.71
CA MET A 792 18.34 -10.04 53.13
C MET A 792 17.57 -10.68 54.31
N LYS A 793 17.32 -12.00 54.25
CA LYS A 793 16.66 -12.72 55.35
C LYS A 793 17.50 -12.77 56.64
N ARG A 794 18.82 -12.85 56.54
CA ARG A 794 19.73 -12.79 57.70
C ARG A 794 19.69 -11.42 58.37
N ASP A 795 19.65 -10.37 57.57
CA ASP A 795 19.76 -8.97 58.03
C ASP A 795 18.39 -8.40 58.49
N GLY A 796 17.39 -9.26 58.70
CA GLY A 796 16.05 -8.89 59.15
C GLY A 796 15.16 -8.25 58.08
N VAL A 797 15.69 -8.00 56.88
CA VAL A 797 14.97 -7.39 55.76
C VAL A 797 14.13 -8.48 55.06
N SER A 798 12.88 -8.63 55.49
CA SER A 798 11.97 -9.66 55.01
C SER A 798 11.51 -9.44 53.55
N VAL A 799 12.40 -9.70 52.59
CA VAL A 799 12.09 -9.73 51.14
C VAL A 799 11.45 -11.07 50.74
N GLU A 800 10.38 -11.44 51.44
CA GLU A 800 9.41 -12.43 50.95
C GLU A 800 8.60 -11.78 49.82
N PRO A 801 8.70 -12.24 48.56
CA PRO A 801 7.80 -11.76 47.51
C PRO A 801 6.41 -12.31 47.84
N ALA A 802 5.48 -11.40 48.20
CA ALA A 802 4.19 -11.70 48.82
C ALA A 802 3.50 -12.92 48.20
N THR A 803 3.54 -14.05 48.91
CA THR A 803 3.51 -15.37 48.27
C THR A 803 2.09 -15.87 48.05
N ASN A 804 1.50 -15.46 46.93
CA ASN A 804 0.31 -16.07 46.33
C ASN A 804 -0.87 -16.31 47.29
N SER A 805 -1.30 -15.27 48.01
CA SER A 805 -2.76 -15.11 48.11
C SER A 805 -3.29 -14.90 46.70
N VAL A 806 -4.39 -15.57 46.31
CA VAL A 806 -5.12 -15.24 45.08
C VAL A 806 -5.91 -13.97 45.34
N THR A 807 -5.16 -12.88 45.51
CA THR A 807 -5.66 -11.53 45.55
C THR A 807 -5.53 -11.02 44.13
N THR A 808 -6.64 -11.06 43.40
CA THR A 808 -6.90 -10.23 42.21
C THR A 808 -6.21 -8.90 42.43
N SER A 809 -5.32 -8.48 41.53
CA SER A 809 -4.49 -7.29 41.74
C SER A 809 -5.39 -6.09 41.98
N ARG A 810 -5.62 -5.76 43.25
CA ARG A 810 -6.31 -4.54 43.65
C ARG A 810 -5.45 -3.45 43.02
N PRO A 811 -5.98 -2.65 42.08
CA PRO A 811 -5.16 -1.63 41.43
C PRO A 811 -4.51 -0.77 42.51
N ARG A 812 -3.40 -0.07 42.19
CA ARG A 812 -2.95 1.10 42.97
C ARG A 812 -4.21 1.79 43.44
N THR A 813 -4.50 1.77 44.75
CA THR A 813 -5.82 2.18 45.26
C THR A 813 -6.01 3.56 44.70
N PRO A 814 -6.94 3.74 43.74
CA PRO A 814 -6.82 4.85 42.81
C PRO A 814 -6.78 6.09 43.66
N GLU A 815 -5.72 6.89 43.53
CA GLU A 815 -5.68 8.23 44.11
C GLU A 815 -7.03 8.80 43.73
N THR A 816 -7.87 9.01 44.74
CA THR A 816 -9.31 9.06 44.49
C THR A 816 -9.57 10.47 44.02
N PHE A 817 -9.21 10.70 42.75
CA PHE A 817 -9.29 11.95 42.01
C PHE A 817 -10.76 12.31 42.00
N GLN A 818 -11.14 12.98 43.08
CA GLN A 818 -12.51 13.29 43.43
C GLN A 818 -13.07 14.05 42.25
N ASP A 819 -14.05 13.46 41.57
CA ASP A 819 -14.59 14.02 40.33
C ASP A 819 -15.05 15.47 40.61
N LEU A 820 -14.28 16.43 40.09
CA LEU A 820 -14.47 17.85 40.39
C LEU A 820 -15.57 18.41 39.49
N THR A 821 -16.33 19.37 40.01
CA THR A 821 -17.20 20.18 39.16
C THR A 821 -16.36 21.12 38.30
N LEU A 822 -16.83 21.50 37.12
CA LEU A 822 -16.07 22.38 36.22
C LEU A 822 -15.82 23.74 36.88
N LYS A 823 -16.76 24.20 37.71
CA LYS A 823 -16.64 25.36 38.60
C LYS A 823 -15.42 25.29 39.54
N GLN A 824 -15.16 24.14 40.16
CA GLN A 824 -13.96 23.93 40.98
C GLN A 824 -12.68 23.93 40.14
N VAL A 825 -12.72 23.34 38.94
CA VAL A 825 -11.59 23.33 38.00
C VAL A 825 -11.26 24.73 37.47
N ILE A 826 -12.27 25.56 37.21
CA ILE A 826 -12.11 26.98 36.84
C ILE A 826 -11.54 27.78 38.01
N ALA A 827 -12.08 27.61 39.22
CA ALA A 827 -11.68 28.34 40.42
C ALA A 827 -10.29 27.94 40.99
N SER A 828 -9.77 26.75 40.64
CA SER A 828 -8.47 26.27 41.11
C SER A 828 -7.33 27.20 40.67
N SER A 829 -6.73 27.94 41.60
CA SER A 829 -5.56 28.80 41.35
C SER A 829 -4.30 28.04 40.90
N VAL A 830 -4.22 26.74 41.17
CA VAL A 830 -3.12 25.89 40.70
C VAL A 830 -3.23 25.66 39.19
N CYS A 831 -2.23 26.13 38.45
CA CYS A 831 -2.09 25.91 37.00
C CYS A 831 -1.04 24.83 36.70
N LEU A 832 -1.04 24.28 35.48
CA LEU A 832 -0.35 23.04 35.06
C LEU A 832 -0.81 21.75 35.76
N ASN A 833 -1.89 21.82 36.54
CA ASN A 833 -2.51 20.69 37.23
C ASN A 833 -3.40 19.84 36.29
N THR A 834 -3.58 18.57 36.66
CA THR A 834 -4.50 17.63 36.00
C THR A 834 -5.72 17.44 36.88
N PHE A 835 -6.91 17.43 36.28
CA PHE A 835 -8.19 17.31 36.95
C PHE A 835 -9.02 16.20 36.31
N THR A 836 -9.80 15.50 37.12
CA THR A 836 -10.78 14.52 36.67
C THR A 836 -12.17 15.12 36.89
N VAL A 837 -13.00 15.14 35.86
CA VAL A 837 -14.32 15.80 35.86
C VAL A 837 -15.38 14.90 35.23
N VAL A 838 -16.61 14.98 35.73
CA VAL A 838 -17.76 14.30 35.13
C VAL A 838 -18.63 15.32 34.41
N ALA A 839 -18.75 15.14 33.10
CA ALA A 839 -19.41 16.09 32.20
C ALA A 839 -20.02 15.34 31.01
N ARG A 840 -20.65 16.05 30.08
CA ARG A 840 -20.95 15.60 28.72
C ARG A 840 -20.34 16.57 27.71
N VAL A 841 -20.12 16.15 26.45
CA VAL A 841 -19.84 17.14 25.39
C VAL A 841 -21.14 17.87 25.06
N ALA A 842 -21.21 19.18 25.28
CA ALA A 842 -22.35 20.00 24.91
C ALA A 842 -22.27 20.52 23.47
N ASP A 843 -21.07 20.81 22.98
CA ASP A 843 -20.81 21.23 21.60
C ASP A 843 -19.36 20.87 21.17
N PHE A 844 -19.05 20.95 19.88
CA PHE A 844 -17.68 20.84 19.35
C PHE A 844 -17.41 21.81 18.20
N TYR A 845 -16.15 22.23 18.05
CA TYR A 845 -15.71 23.14 16.98
C TYR A 845 -14.45 22.62 16.27
N PRO A 846 -14.36 22.71 14.93
CA PRO A 846 -15.39 23.17 13.99
C PRO A 846 -16.52 22.14 13.82
N PHE A 847 -17.70 22.63 13.45
CA PHE A 847 -18.91 21.83 13.25
C PHE A 847 -18.72 20.76 12.15
N ASP A 848 -18.08 21.13 11.04
CA ASP A 848 -17.64 20.16 10.01
C ASP A 848 -16.43 19.35 10.52
N LEU A 849 -16.60 18.04 10.74
CA LEU A 849 -15.51 17.19 11.20
C LEU A 849 -14.41 16.94 10.17
N ASP A 850 -14.62 17.19 8.87
CA ASP A 850 -13.51 17.22 7.90
C ASP A 850 -12.68 18.52 7.98
N GLN A 851 -13.19 19.53 8.68
CA GLN A 851 -12.44 20.71 9.07
C GLN A 851 -11.68 20.54 10.41
N ALA A 852 -11.80 19.40 11.09
CA ALA A 852 -11.12 19.13 12.37
C ALA A 852 -9.58 19.04 12.28
N THR A 853 -8.98 19.17 11.10
CA THR A 853 -7.52 19.31 10.92
C THR A 853 -7.12 20.56 10.14
N TYR A 854 -5.87 20.99 10.35
CA TYR A 854 -5.20 22.04 9.61
C TYR A 854 -3.73 21.68 9.35
N LEU A 855 -3.15 22.27 8.32
CA LEU A 855 -1.75 22.14 8.00
C LEU A 855 -0.96 23.28 8.66
N ARG A 856 0.17 22.99 9.31
CA ARG A 856 1.05 23.97 9.93
C ARG A 856 2.48 23.81 9.42
N CYS A 857 3.13 24.92 9.08
CA CYS A 857 4.57 24.89 8.86
C CYS A 857 5.30 24.85 10.20
N MET A 858 6.07 23.81 10.46
CA MET A 858 6.90 23.66 11.65
C MET A 858 8.13 24.58 11.64
N LYS A 859 8.48 25.17 10.49
CA LYS A 859 9.65 26.07 10.31
C LYS A 859 9.34 27.54 10.59
N CYS A 860 8.28 28.11 10.01
CA CYS A 860 7.81 29.47 10.32
C CYS A 860 6.64 29.53 11.32
N ASN A 861 6.18 28.38 11.82
CA ASN A 861 5.06 28.22 12.75
C ASN A 861 3.65 28.58 12.21
N THR A 862 3.56 29.12 10.98
CA THR A 862 2.33 29.61 10.32
C THR A 862 1.31 28.51 10.01
N LYS A 863 0.02 28.82 10.21
CA LYS A 863 -1.14 28.02 9.76
C LYS A 863 -1.36 28.19 8.25
N ILE A 864 -1.27 27.10 7.50
CA ILE A 864 -1.39 27.08 6.05
C ILE A 864 -2.87 26.93 5.64
N ARG A 865 -3.27 27.55 4.52
CA ARG A 865 -4.62 27.41 3.94
C ARG A 865 -4.79 25.98 3.39
N ARG A 866 -5.93 25.30 3.61
CA ARG A 866 -6.12 23.89 3.16
C ARG A 866 -5.89 23.66 1.65
N THR A 867 -6.17 24.67 0.82
CA THR A 867 -5.91 24.61 -0.62
C THR A 867 -4.41 24.58 -0.99
N TRP A 868 -3.50 24.77 -0.03
CA TRP A 868 -2.06 24.66 -0.19
C TRP A 868 -1.54 23.46 0.62
N LYS A 869 -0.80 22.56 -0.02
CA LYS A 869 -0.19 21.39 0.64
C LYS A 869 1.14 21.69 1.33
N ARG A 870 1.63 22.93 1.20
CA ARG A 870 2.96 23.36 1.66
C ARG A 870 3.02 24.85 2.01
N CYS A 871 4.05 25.22 2.77
CA CYS A 871 4.35 26.60 3.10
C CYS A 871 5.06 27.32 1.93
N ILE A 872 4.43 28.38 1.42
CA ILE A 872 5.02 29.23 0.38
C ILE A 872 6.19 30.06 0.96
N ASP A 873 6.03 30.61 2.17
CA ASP A 873 7.01 31.50 2.81
C ASP A 873 8.35 30.81 3.13
N CYS A 874 8.30 29.52 3.44
CA CYS A 874 9.48 28.68 3.72
C CYS A 874 10.06 27.96 2.49
N ASP A 875 9.40 28.10 1.33
CA ASP A 875 9.66 27.32 0.10
C ASP A 875 9.73 25.80 0.36
N ASP A 876 8.81 25.26 1.18
CA ASP A 876 8.81 23.84 1.58
C ASP A 876 8.30 22.94 0.44
N MET A 877 9.11 22.82 -0.61
CA MET A 877 8.78 22.18 -1.87
C MET A 877 8.61 20.65 -1.79
N LEU A 878 9.01 20.04 -0.68
CA LEU A 878 9.01 18.59 -0.42
C LEU A 878 8.06 18.16 0.72
N ASP A 879 7.21 19.07 1.22
CA ASP A 879 6.33 18.89 2.38
C ASP A 879 7.09 18.50 3.69
N THR A 880 8.40 18.75 3.73
CA THR A 880 9.35 18.35 4.79
C THR A 880 9.20 19.11 6.11
N HIS A 881 8.47 20.23 6.09
CA HIS A 881 8.23 21.07 7.26
C HIS A 881 6.73 21.26 7.52
N CYS A 882 5.83 20.70 6.70
CA CYS A 882 4.38 20.90 6.84
C CYS A 882 3.71 19.69 7.50
N LYS A 883 3.31 19.83 8.77
CA LYS A 883 2.64 18.77 9.55
C LYS A 883 1.15 19.07 9.67
N TRP A 884 0.31 18.08 9.40
CA TRP A 884 -1.12 18.13 9.74
C TRP A 884 -1.29 18.01 11.25
N LEU A 885 -2.14 18.85 11.81
CA LEU A 885 -2.47 18.89 13.23
C LEU A 885 -3.99 18.94 13.40
N TYR A 886 -4.50 18.40 14.50
CA TYR A 886 -5.90 18.58 14.86
C TYR A 886 -6.16 20.03 15.30
N ASN A 887 -7.32 20.56 14.89
CA ASN A 887 -7.95 21.80 15.34
C ASN A 887 -9.39 21.43 15.70
N LEU A 888 -9.52 20.70 16.80
CA LEU A 888 -10.77 20.27 17.39
C LEU A 888 -10.84 20.85 18.81
N LEU A 889 -12.03 21.26 19.22
CA LEU A 889 -12.37 21.72 20.56
C LEU A 889 -13.69 21.06 20.95
N PHE A 890 -13.82 20.67 22.23
CA PHE A 890 -15.09 20.27 22.82
C PHE A 890 -15.48 21.28 23.89
N GLU A 891 -16.73 21.70 23.92
CA GLU A 891 -17.32 22.30 25.11
C GLU A 891 -17.86 21.20 26.00
N LEU A 892 -17.30 21.07 27.21
CA LEU A 892 -17.79 20.14 28.23
C LEU A 892 -18.78 20.86 29.14
N GLU A 893 -19.92 20.25 29.44
CA GLU A 893 -20.96 20.77 30.35
C GLU A 893 -21.15 19.80 31.53
N ASP A 894 -21.19 20.32 32.76
CA ASP A 894 -21.52 19.55 33.97
C ASP A 894 -23.00 19.67 34.40
N ASP A 895 -23.39 18.93 35.44
CA ASP A 895 -24.77 18.94 35.97
C ASP A 895 -25.18 20.30 36.58
N GLU A 896 -24.22 21.15 36.95
CA GLU A 896 -24.45 22.53 37.40
C GLU A 896 -24.60 23.52 36.21
N LYS A 897 -24.47 23.06 34.96
CA LYS A 897 -24.45 23.88 33.73
C LYS A 897 -23.28 24.85 33.62
N ASN A 898 -22.19 24.59 34.33
CA ASN A 898 -20.91 25.23 34.00
C ASN A 898 -20.37 24.61 32.71
N THR A 899 -19.59 25.37 31.93
CA THR A 899 -18.87 24.82 30.77
C THR A 899 -17.38 25.14 30.76
N ILE A 900 -16.58 24.30 30.10
CA ILE A 900 -15.20 24.60 29.71
C ILE A 900 -14.90 24.12 28.29
N THR A 901 -14.08 24.88 27.56
CA THR A 901 -13.53 24.44 26.27
C THR A 901 -12.26 23.62 26.49
N VAL A 902 -12.21 22.40 25.95
CA VAL A 902 -11.05 21.51 26.01
C VAL A 902 -10.56 21.14 24.60
N SER A 903 -9.24 21.05 24.41
CA SER A 903 -8.65 20.60 23.15
C SER A 903 -8.08 19.18 23.24
N PRO A 904 -8.54 18.21 22.43
CA PRO A 904 -7.91 16.89 22.30
C PRO A 904 -6.66 16.87 21.41
N CYS A 905 -6.19 18.01 20.90
CA CYS A 905 -5.25 18.08 19.77
C CYS A 905 -3.77 17.73 20.06
N ASN A 906 -3.49 17.03 21.17
CA ASN A 906 -2.13 16.61 21.53
C ASN A 906 -1.94 15.10 21.29
N GLU A 907 -0.73 14.69 20.92
CA GLU A 907 -0.37 13.28 20.71
C GLU A 907 -0.51 12.42 21.99
N SER A 908 -0.62 13.06 23.16
CA SER A 908 -0.93 12.42 24.45
C SER A 908 -2.42 12.12 24.67
N CYS A 909 -3.33 12.52 23.77
CA CYS A 909 -4.77 12.32 23.96
C CYS A 909 -5.19 10.90 23.55
N LYS A 910 -5.59 10.07 24.52
CA LYS A 910 -5.95 8.66 24.24
C LYS A 910 -7.09 8.52 23.22
N LEU A 911 -8.05 9.46 23.22
CA LEU A 911 -9.17 9.49 22.28
C LEU A 911 -8.72 9.49 20.81
N LEU A 912 -7.64 10.21 20.48
CA LEU A 912 -7.10 10.29 19.12
C LEU A 912 -5.93 9.33 18.87
N SER A 913 -5.57 8.49 19.85
CA SER A 913 -4.46 7.54 19.73
C SER A 913 -4.69 6.54 18.57
N GLY A 914 -3.65 6.36 17.75
CA GLY A 914 -3.69 5.58 16.51
C GLY A 914 -4.37 6.27 15.32
N LEU A 915 -4.80 7.53 15.45
CA LEU A 915 -5.33 8.35 14.35
C LEU A 915 -4.36 9.50 14.04
N PRO A 916 -3.52 9.39 13.00
CA PRO A 916 -2.70 10.53 12.57
C PRO A 916 -3.59 11.61 11.95
N ALA A 917 -3.31 12.87 12.29
CA ALA A 917 -3.93 14.00 11.61
C ALA A 917 -3.50 14.02 10.13
N THR A 918 -4.45 14.28 9.24
CA THR A 918 -4.25 14.29 7.79
C THR A 918 -5.24 15.25 7.12
N ASP A 919 -5.19 15.34 5.80
CA ASP A 919 -6.18 16.00 4.95
C ASP A 919 -7.50 15.19 4.97
N LEU A 920 -8.42 15.53 5.87
CA LEU A 920 -9.72 14.84 6.02
C LEU A 920 -10.72 15.21 4.90
N GLU A 921 -10.42 16.24 4.11
CA GLU A 921 -11.18 16.59 2.92
C GLU A 921 -10.87 15.57 1.81
N ALA A 922 -9.60 15.26 1.58
CA ALA A 922 -9.14 14.27 0.61
C ALA A 922 -9.25 12.81 1.11
N ASP A 923 -8.84 12.52 2.35
CA ASP A 923 -8.89 11.18 2.95
C ASP A 923 -10.19 10.97 3.74
N LYS A 924 -11.25 10.61 3.00
CA LYS A 924 -12.55 10.25 3.58
C LYS A 924 -12.51 8.95 4.40
N ASP A 925 -11.45 8.13 4.32
CA ASP A 925 -11.28 6.93 5.15
C ASP A 925 -10.71 7.30 6.54
N ALA A 926 -9.77 8.26 6.59
CA ALA A 926 -9.36 8.89 7.85
C ALA A 926 -10.50 9.67 8.51
N LEU A 927 -11.32 10.39 7.73
CA LEU A 927 -12.53 11.04 8.26
C LEU A 927 -13.49 10.02 8.88
N ASN A 928 -13.80 8.92 8.18
CA ASN A 928 -14.66 7.87 8.72
C ASN A 928 -14.10 7.25 10.02
N ARG A 929 -12.78 7.05 10.11
CA ARG A 929 -12.11 6.61 11.35
C ARG A 929 -12.26 7.62 12.48
N LEU A 930 -12.10 8.92 12.19
CA LEU A 930 -12.25 9.99 13.18
C LEU A 930 -13.69 10.06 13.68
N VAL A 931 -14.67 10.12 12.78
CA VAL A 931 -16.11 10.13 13.14
C VAL A 931 -16.46 8.91 13.98
N ALA A 932 -16.08 7.69 13.56
CA ALA A 932 -16.34 6.47 14.31
C ALA A 932 -15.68 6.44 15.70
N ARG A 933 -14.54 7.12 15.88
CA ARG A 933 -13.86 7.27 17.18
C ARG A 933 -14.48 8.33 18.08
N LEU A 934 -15.02 9.41 17.50
CA LEU A 934 -15.66 10.51 18.24
C LEU A 934 -17.12 10.23 18.58
N GLN A 935 -17.85 9.46 17.76
CA GLN A 935 -19.27 9.16 17.93
C GLN A 935 -19.68 8.70 19.34
N PRO A 936 -18.90 7.84 20.05
CA PRO A 936 -19.24 7.43 21.43
C PRO A 936 -19.08 8.53 22.49
N VAL A 937 -18.49 9.68 22.13
CA VAL A 937 -18.20 10.82 23.02
C VAL A 937 -19.11 12.02 22.69
N ILE A 938 -19.31 12.31 21.41
CA ILE A 938 -20.12 13.45 20.95
C ILE A 938 -21.61 13.10 20.77
N GLY A 939 -21.97 11.81 20.77
CA GLY A 939 -23.37 11.38 20.60
C GLY A 939 -23.97 11.81 19.26
N ASN A 940 -25.13 12.47 19.27
CA ASN A 940 -25.77 12.94 18.03
C ASN A 940 -25.27 14.31 17.52
N LEU A 941 -24.28 14.95 18.15
CA LEU A 941 -23.94 16.36 17.87
C LEU A 941 -23.69 16.70 16.40
N GLY A 942 -23.04 15.82 15.62
CA GLY A 942 -22.85 16.04 14.18
C GLY A 942 -24.18 16.18 13.42
N GLN A 943 -25.21 15.40 13.80
CA GLN A 943 -26.56 15.53 13.22
C GLN A 943 -27.24 16.84 13.65
N VAL A 944 -26.97 17.32 14.87
CA VAL A 944 -27.48 18.61 15.36
C VAL A 944 -26.88 19.75 14.51
N HIS A 945 -25.58 19.70 14.24
CA HIS A 945 -24.89 20.64 13.35
C HIS A 945 -25.40 20.56 11.91
N ASP A 946 -25.55 19.37 11.33
CA ASP A 946 -26.15 19.16 10.01
C ASP A 946 -27.54 19.85 9.94
N THR A 947 -28.38 19.64 10.96
CA THR A 947 -29.72 20.25 11.01
C THR A 947 -29.75 21.75 11.26
N TYR A 948 -28.66 22.35 11.76
CA TYR A 948 -28.57 23.80 11.95
C TYR A 948 -28.56 24.53 10.60
N ALA A 949 -27.91 23.96 9.57
CA ALA A 949 -27.98 24.45 8.20
C ALA A 949 -29.39 24.30 7.58
N GLU A 950 -30.18 23.33 8.05
CA GLU A 950 -31.59 23.15 7.65
C GLU A 950 -32.59 23.95 8.51
N SER A 951 -32.13 24.78 9.45
CA SER A 951 -32.96 25.49 10.45
C SER A 951 -33.87 24.57 11.31
N LYS A 952 -33.49 23.30 11.49
CA LYS A 952 -34.23 22.34 12.34
C LYS A 952 -33.53 22.19 13.69
N VAL A 953 -34.30 22.27 14.78
CA VAL A 953 -33.77 22.11 16.14
C VAL A 953 -33.85 20.64 16.57
N LEU A 954 -32.73 19.93 16.53
CA LEU A 954 -32.59 18.63 17.19
C LEU A 954 -32.07 18.81 18.63
N PRO A 955 -32.58 18.03 19.61
CA PRO A 955 -32.03 18.04 20.96
C PRO A 955 -30.63 17.40 20.98
N VAL A 956 -29.70 17.99 21.74
CA VAL A 956 -28.38 17.41 21.96
C VAL A 956 -28.47 16.20 22.87
N VAL A 957 -28.07 15.04 22.34
CA VAL A 957 -28.01 13.75 23.04
C VAL A 957 -26.57 13.25 23.00
N SER A 958 -25.82 13.61 24.04
CA SER A 958 -24.43 13.21 24.28
C SER A 958 -24.32 12.49 25.63
N PRO A 959 -23.49 11.43 25.74
CA PRO A 959 -23.35 10.69 26.99
C PRO A 959 -22.57 11.50 28.03
N LYS A 960 -22.89 11.27 29.31
CA LYS A 960 -21.99 11.67 30.40
C LYS A 960 -20.78 10.74 30.42
N MET A 961 -19.61 11.31 30.61
CA MET A 961 -18.33 10.62 30.66
C MET A 961 -17.43 11.26 31.73
N ARG A 962 -16.44 10.49 32.20
CA ARG A 962 -15.35 11.00 33.03
C ARG A 962 -14.22 11.47 32.11
N PHE A 963 -13.91 12.76 32.13
CA PHE A 963 -12.85 13.37 31.35
C PHE A 963 -11.65 13.68 32.25
N THR A 964 -10.44 13.36 31.80
CA THR A 964 -9.18 13.78 32.43
C THR A 964 -8.62 14.95 31.65
N VAL A 965 -8.59 16.13 32.27
CA VAL A 965 -8.21 17.40 31.63
C VAL A 965 -7.01 18.04 32.33
N ARG A 966 -6.09 18.65 31.59
CA ARG A 966 -4.92 19.36 32.15
C ARG A 966 -4.93 20.83 31.75
N SER A 967 -4.68 21.74 32.69
CA SER A 967 -4.63 23.18 32.41
C SER A 967 -3.25 23.68 31.97
N TRP A 968 -3.22 24.79 31.24
CA TRP A 968 -2.06 25.68 31.10
C TRP A 968 -2.55 27.12 30.89
N ILE A 969 -1.61 28.08 30.88
CA ILE A 969 -1.87 29.48 30.48
C ILE A 969 -1.22 29.74 29.13
N ALA A 970 -1.94 30.40 28.22
CA ALA A 970 -1.41 30.91 26.95
C ALA A 970 -2.03 32.28 26.68
N GLU A 971 -1.20 33.26 26.32
CA GLU A 971 -1.60 34.66 26.02
C GLU A 971 -2.31 35.40 27.18
N GLY A 972 -2.24 34.84 28.41
CA GLY A 972 -2.89 35.34 29.62
C GLY A 972 -4.10 34.51 30.04
N ASP A 973 -4.77 33.89 29.06
CA ASP A 973 -5.94 33.05 29.27
C ASP A 973 -5.58 31.62 29.69
N ARG A 974 -6.51 30.97 30.38
CA ARG A 974 -6.40 29.59 30.85
C ARG A 974 -7.07 28.62 29.89
N TRP A 975 -6.29 27.68 29.38
CA TRP A 975 -6.72 26.66 28.43
C TRP A 975 -6.67 25.26 29.03
N TYR A 976 -7.45 24.34 28.47
CA TYR A 976 -7.57 22.96 28.93
C TYR A 976 -7.37 21.96 27.77
N LYS A 977 -6.73 20.82 28.06
CA LYS A 977 -6.51 19.74 27.08
C LYS A 977 -7.06 18.44 27.60
N LEU A 978 -7.71 17.70 26.71
CA LEU A 978 -8.17 16.35 26.99
C LEU A 978 -6.97 15.39 26.94
N LEU A 979 -6.73 14.68 28.03
CA LEU A 979 -5.76 13.58 28.09
C LEU A 979 -6.44 12.23 27.87
N ASP A 980 -7.60 12.03 28.50
CA ASP A 980 -8.34 10.77 28.47
C ASP A 980 -9.84 10.99 28.71
N CYS A 981 -10.68 10.10 28.20
CA CYS A 981 -12.13 10.10 28.44
C CYS A 981 -12.66 8.67 28.53
N THR A 982 -13.32 8.34 29.64
CA THR A 982 -13.93 7.02 29.88
C THR A 982 -15.44 7.16 30.07
N PRO A 983 -16.24 6.16 29.66
CA PRO A 983 -17.62 6.04 30.13
C PRO A 983 -17.70 6.07 31.67
N LEU A 984 -18.88 6.40 32.20
CA LEU A 984 -19.20 6.30 33.62
C LEU A 984 -19.54 4.86 34.03
#